data_AF-A0A9D8ATZ0-F1
#
_entry.id   AF-A0A9D8ATZ0-F1
#
_cell.length_a   1.000
_cell.length_b   1.000
_cell.length_c   1.000
_cell.angle_alpha   90.00
_cell.angle_beta   90.00
_cell.angle_gamma   90.00
#
_symmetry.space_group_name_H-M   'P 1'
#
loop_
_entity.id
_entity.type
_entity.pdbx_description
1 polymer ?
#
loop_
_entity_poly.entity_id
_entity_poly.type
_entity_poly.pdbx_seq_one_letter_code
_entity_poly.pdbx_strand_id
1 'polypeptide(L)'
;MFRKVTYAALTLFVVISLAACAKAEPTQAPPAATPEPTATPVEVSAVYKIGMNAEYPPFESVDEAGEIIGFDADLMTAIAEKAGFEFEFVNTRWDGIFVALASGEFDAVISAATIDETRAETVDFSDPYFEAGQVIAVRASETSITGPDDLAGRKVGVQLGTTGDIWLTERTKAEVVRYDENTLAFQAVANGDVDAAVADGPTALEVVRANPEMKLTVLPGVYTEESYGIAVNRGRPELLEAINKGLAAVIADGTYDAIYDKWITLPEPPEEPVASGEPKSVTMTFFEEPNSLNGLYIAMWFAGLVEDMVNPGLWAWDNSLQPSLEMAAEFPTKDNGLISEDGLTIEIPLNQKATWSDGEAVTADDFVFTYEMIMDPGNTVQSTWPYADYLESVTAEDEYTLVLEFTEPFAPWATTIFGFVLPEHVLAPVFEAEGTLDNADWNRDVSVGNGAFVLKEWEAASHLILEANDSYWRGRPKIDQINIIVVPDDEAQMAAIKTGDTDIGIFLSYADIPTIDELDDVDVVTVLSGYNESWFFNLNTDETAADNGHAALQDVRVRQAIAYAVDFDAICQELLYGGTYPPPSKWEETPYAYPDADPYAYDPAKAMQLLDDAGWVDSNGDGTRDKDGVELVLTYATTQGREVREQTQVVAQQYLADVGIGIEIQNGSYDVFWNSYGEDGPIATGQFDIAQWSDSPAFPDPSESQWLCSEIPSDEAPEGTNWYGLCDEDLDAAVRAQETEVDPNARIALFHQIGKIMNEKVYWLGVWHDNDVWTINQRVSNAKISGADPFWNAFEWDVK
;
A
#
# COMPACT_ATOMS: atom_id res chain seq x y z
N MET A 1 -15.00 -37.29 -38.91
CA MET A 1 -13.99 -37.67 -39.92
C MET A 1 -12.63 -37.64 -39.22
N PHE A 2 -11.78 -38.68 -39.32
CA PHE A 2 -10.57 -38.75 -38.47
C PHE A 2 -9.50 -37.74 -38.87
N ARG A 3 -9.01 -36.98 -37.88
CA ARG A 3 -7.60 -36.59 -37.75
C ARG A 3 -7.16 -36.82 -36.31
N LYS A 4 -5.90 -37.20 -36.13
CA LYS A 4 -5.24 -37.35 -34.83
C LYS A 4 -4.15 -36.28 -34.72
N VAL A 5 -3.99 -35.71 -33.53
CA VAL A 5 -2.71 -35.16 -33.06
C VAL A 5 -2.23 -36.09 -31.94
N THR A 6 -0.92 -36.15 -31.70
CA THR A 6 -0.32 -37.13 -30.78
C THR A 6 0.66 -36.44 -29.85
N TYR A 7 0.32 -36.34 -28.56
CA TYR A 7 1.28 -35.97 -27.53
C TYR A 7 2.23 -37.14 -27.27
N ALA A 8 3.49 -36.82 -26.95
CA ALA A 8 4.53 -37.79 -26.64
C ALA A 8 5.39 -37.28 -25.48
N ALA A 9 5.01 -37.63 -24.26
CA ALA A 9 5.87 -37.47 -23.09
C ALA A 9 7.12 -38.35 -23.21
N LEU A 10 8.23 -37.92 -22.61
CA LEU A 10 9.43 -38.75 -22.46
C LEU A 10 9.90 -38.73 -21.01
N THR A 11 9.78 -39.88 -20.34
CA THR A 11 9.96 -40.00 -18.89
C THR A 11 11.43 -40.01 -18.47
N LEU A 12 11.70 -39.45 -17.29
CA LEU A 12 12.98 -39.51 -16.58
C LEU A 12 13.44 -40.97 -16.35
N PHE A 13 14.75 -41.22 -16.39
CA PHE A 13 15.34 -42.47 -15.87
C PHE A 13 16.68 -42.22 -15.18
N VAL A 14 16.71 -42.36 -13.85
CA VAL A 14 17.92 -42.27 -13.02
C VAL A 14 18.53 -43.67 -12.86
N VAL A 15 19.86 -43.77 -12.98
CA VAL A 15 20.62 -44.97 -12.55
C VAL A 15 21.85 -44.53 -11.77
N ILE A 16 21.84 -44.81 -10.46
CA ILE A 16 22.94 -44.55 -9.53
C ILE A 16 24.04 -45.61 -9.69
N SER A 17 25.30 -45.24 -9.51
CA SER A 17 26.42 -46.19 -9.32
C SER A 17 27.51 -45.58 -8.43
N LEU A 18 27.67 -46.09 -7.21
CA LEU A 18 28.69 -45.65 -6.26
C LEU A 18 30.05 -46.33 -6.52
N ALA A 19 31.16 -45.58 -6.39
CA ALA A 19 32.37 -46.05 -5.69
C ALA A 19 33.44 -44.95 -5.49
N ALA A 20 33.57 -44.52 -4.23
CA ALA A 20 34.61 -43.74 -3.56
C ALA A 20 36.07 -43.68 -4.10
N CYS A 21 36.66 -42.49 -3.90
CA CYS A 21 38.06 -42.20 -3.49
C CYS A 21 39.28 -42.50 -4.40
N ALA A 22 39.90 -41.42 -4.91
CA ALA A 22 41.27 -41.00 -4.53
C ALA A 22 41.54 -39.54 -4.95
N LYS A 23 42.38 -38.80 -4.20
CA LYS A 23 42.73 -37.38 -4.47
C LYS A 23 44.19 -37.26 -4.91
N ALA A 24 44.47 -36.72 -6.11
CA ALA A 24 45.81 -36.37 -6.57
C ALA A 24 45.79 -35.32 -7.71
N GLU A 25 46.71 -34.36 -7.63
CA GLU A 25 46.99 -33.23 -8.53
C GLU A 25 48.51 -33.21 -8.84
N PRO A 26 49.06 -32.36 -9.74
CA PRO A 26 48.45 -31.57 -10.83
C PRO A 26 49.24 -31.57 -12.17
N THR A 27 48.74 -30.78 -13.15
CA THR A 27 49.48 -29.96 -14.16
C THR A 27 50.16 -30.50 -15.45
N GLN A 28 49.87 -29.74 -16.53
CA GLN A 28 50.70 -29.28 -17.68
C GLN A 28 51.05 -30.16 -18.91
N ALA A 29 50.89 -29.54 -20.09
CA ALA A 29 51.55 -29.88 -21.37
C ALA A 29 51.60 -28.64 -22.32
N PRO A 30 52.76 -28.30 -22.95
CA PRO A 30 52.86 -27.21 -23.96
C PRO A 30 53.48 -27.72 -25.32
N PRO A 31 54.02 -26.87 -26.23
CA PRO A 31 53.35 -26.40 -27.47
C PRO A 31 54.23 -26.68 -28.75
N ALA A 32 54.19 -26.04 -29.94
CA ALA A 32 53.43 -24.94 -30.59
C ALA A 32 53.62 -25.01 -32.14
N ALA A 33 52.81 -24.31 -32.95
CA ALA A 33 53.15 -23.93 -34.35
C ALA A 33 52.30 -22.75 -34.88
N THR A 34 52.89 -21.87 -35.71
CA THR A 34 52.29 -20.60 -36.24
C THR A 34 52.60 -20.44 -37.74
N PRO A 35 51.87 -19.58 -38.50
CA PRO A 35 52.46 -18.28 -38.90
C PRO A 35 51.46 -17.09 -39.12
N GLU A 36 52.03 -15.89 -39.32
CA GLU A 36 51.44 -14.54 -39.51
C GLU A 36 51.57 -14.02 -40.97
N PRO A 37 51.10 -12.79 -41.36
CA PRO A 37 49.98 -11.97 -40.86
C PRO A 37 49.08 -11.37 -41.99
N THR A 38 47.94 -10.76 -41.67
CA THR A 38 47.21 -9.76 -42.50
C THR A 38 46.40 -8.82 -41.58
N ALA A 39 46.04 -7.60 -42.00
CA ALA A 39 45.74 -6.48 -41.10
C ALA A 39 44.24 -6.11 -40.90
N THR A 40 43.94 -5.52 -39.73
CA THR A 40 42.69 -4.85 -39.28
C THR A 40 41.43 -5.73 -39.12
N PRO A 41 40.49 -5.42 -38.19
CA PRO A 41 40.32 -4.19 -37.38
C PRO A 41 41.19 -4.08 -36.11
N VAL A 42 40.95 -3.03 -35.32
CA VAL A 42 41.47 -2.81 -33.95
C VAL A 42 40.54 -3.49 -32.93
N GLU A 43 41.05 -3.72 -31.72
CA GLU A 43 40.40 -4.41 -30.59
C GLU A 43 39.18 -3.65 -30.03
N VAL A 44 38.39 -4.36 -29.21
CA VAL A 44 37.27 -3.79 -28.43
C VAL A 44 37.81 -2.81 -27.38
N SER A 45 37.05 -1.75 -27.09
CA SER A 45 37.33 -0.82 -25.99
C SER A 45 37.47 -1.55 -24.66
N ALA A 46 38.36 -1.06 -23.79
CA ALA A 46 38.42 -1.51 -22.41
C ALA A 46 37.38 -0.73 -21.60
N VAL A 47 36.47 -1.46 -20.96
CA VAL A 47 35.56 -0.93 -19.94
C VAL A 47 36.40 -0.53 -18.72
N TYR A 48 36.22 0.70 -18.23
CA TYR A 48 36.89 1.18 -17.01
C TYR A 48 36.17 0.72 -15.74
N LYS A 49 36.92 0.44 -14.67
CA LYS A 49 36.35 0.12 -13.35
C LYS A 49 36.23 1.38 -12.48
N ILE A 50 35.01 1.70 -12.07
CA ILE A 50 34.72 2.84 -11.18
C ILE A 50 34.33 2.31 -9.80
N GLY A 51 35.16 2.53 -8.79
CA GLY A 51 34.85 2.11 -7.41
C GLY A 51 33.89 3.08 -6.72
N MET A 52 32.96 2.56 -5.94
CA MET A 52 32.02 3.33 -5.11
C MET A 52 31.81 2.64 -3.75
N ASN A 53 31.38 3.36 -2.72
CA ASN A 53 30.83 2.81 -1.48
C ASN A 53 29.36 3.22 -1.38
N ALA A 54 28.45 2.43 -1.97
CA ALA A 54 27.04 2.77 -2.19
C ALA A 54 26.18 2.70 -0.90
N GLU A 55 26.60 3.48 0.09
CA GLU A 55 26.13 3.55 1.48
C GLU A 55 26.06 5.04 1.94
N TYR A 56 26.02 5.98 0.99
CA TYR A 56 26.24 7.42 1.18
C TYR A 56 25.23 8.29 0.38
N PRO A 57 23.91 8.13 0.62
CA PRO A 57 22.89 8.91 -0.08
C PRO A 57 23.02 10.42 0.23
N PRO A 58 22.62 11.34 -0.67
CA PRO A 58 22.04 11.09 -2.00
C PRO A 58 23.10 10.85 -3.10
N PHE A 59 24.39 10.75 -2.76
CA PHE A 59 25.47 10.60 -3.74
C PHE A 59 25.52 9.19 -4.32
N GLU A 60 25.50 8.17 -3.45
CA GLU A 60 25.42 6.77 -3.87
C GLU A 60 24.69 5.87 -2.87
N SER A 61 23.83 4.99 -3.39
CA SER A 61 23.08 3.98 -2.66
C SER A 61 22.78 2.79 -3.58
N VAL A 62 22.28 1.68 -3.02
CA VAL A 62 21.80 0.51 -3.78
C VAL A 62 20.29 0.46 -3.65
N ASP A 63 19.59 0.33 -4.79
CA ASP A 63 18.13 0.20 -4.82
C ASP A 63 17.63 -1.24 -4.58
N GLU A 64 16.30 -1.42 -4.56
CA GLU A 64 15.66 -2.73 -4.37
C GLU A 64 15.94 -3.73 -5.51
N ALA A 65 16.25 -3.25 -6.71
CA ALA A 65 16.67 -4.08 -7.84
C ALA A 65 18.13 -4.52 -7.74
N GLY A 66 18.92 -3.87 -6.87
CA GLY A 66 20.36 -4.09 -6.69
C GLY A 66 21.24 -3.24 -7.61
N GLU A 67 20.68 -2.21 -8.26
CA GLU A 67 21.45 -1.25 -9.06
C GLU A 67 21.98 -0.10 -8.19
N ILE A 68 23.07 0.55 -8.63
CA ILE A 68 23.69 1.66 -7.88
C ILE A 68 23.13 2.97 -8.41
N ILE A 69 22.44 3.71 -7.53
CA ILE A 69 21.75 4.96 -7.84
C ILE A 69 22.26 6.11 -6.98
N GLY A 70 22.09 7.35 -7.47
CA GLY A 70 22.46 8.58 -6.76
C GLY A 70 23.13 9.62 -7.67
N PHE A 71 23.43 10.78 -7.10
CA PHE A 71 24.06 11.91 -7.81
C PHE A 71 25.40 11.52 -8.46
N ASP A 72 26.27 10.79 -7.75
CA ASP A 72 27.58 10.39 -8.26
C ASP A 72 27.44 9.32 -9.38
N ALA A 73 26.41 8.48 -9.30
CA ALA A 73 26.11 7.47 -10.33
C ALA A 73 25.63 8.12 -11.65
N ASP A 74 24.66 9.04 -11.56
CA ASP A 74 24.16 9.80 -12.71
C ASP A 74 25.25 10.72 -13.30
N LEU A 75 26.03 11.40 -12.45
CA LEU A 75 27.10 12.30 -12.88
C LEU A 75 28.20 11.55 -13.63
N MET A 76 28.66 10.40 -13.14
CA MET A 76 29.63 9.57 -13.87
C MET A 76 29.07 9.07 -15.20
N THR A 77 27.80 8.67 -15.23
CA THR A 77 27.13 8.23 -16.46
C THR A 77 27.12 9.36 -17.50
N ALA A 78 26.69 10.56 -17.12
CA ALA A 78 26.71 11.73 -18.00
C ALA A 78 28.13 12.10 -18.45
N ILE A 79 29.12 12.05 -17.55
CA ILE A 79 30.54 12.30 -17.87
C ILE A 79 31.04 11.30 -18.93
N ALA A 80 30.74 10.01 -18.75
CA ALA A 80 31.14 8.94 -19.66
C ALA A 80 30.54 9.12 -21.06
N GLU A 81 29.27 9.53 -21.17
CA GLU A 81 28.62 9.86 -22.45
C GLU A 81 29.31 11.03 -23.17
N LYS A 82 29.53 12.18 -22.50
CA LYS A 82 30.18 13.35 -23.15
C LYS A 82 31.67 13.09 -23.46
N ALA A 83 32.32 12.23 -22.67
CA ALA A 83 33.73 11.87 -22.84
C ALA A 83 33.94 10.80 -23.93
N GLY A 84 33.01 9.86 -24.06
CA GLY A 84 33.04 8.74 -25.01
C GLY A 84 33.79 7.51 -24.48
N PHE A 85 33.53 7.08 -23.24
CA PHE A 85 34.07 5.83 -22.69
C PHE A 85 32.97 4.92 -22.11
N GLU A 86 33.27 3.63 -22.01
CA GLU A 86 32.44 2.61 -21.36
C GLU A 86 33.03 2.31 -19.97
N PHE A 87 32.18 2.04 -18.97
CA PHE A 87 32.62 1.74 -17.61
C PHE A 87 31.67 0.75 -16.92
N GLU A 88 32.12 0.19 -15.79
CA GLU A 88 31.30 -0.58 -14.84
C GLU A 88 31.53 -0.04 -13.42
N PHE A 89 30.46 0.13 -12.64
CA PHE A 89 30.58 0.41 -11.21
C PHE A 89 30.98 -0.85 -10.44
N VAL A 90 31.75 -0.66 -9.37
CA VAL A 90 32.16 -1.73 -8.45
C VAL A 90 31.94 -1.24 -7.02
N ASN A 91 30.83 -1.65 -6.41
CA ASN A 91 30.57 -1.36 -5.00
C ASN A 91 31.61 -2.06 -4.11
N THR A 92 32.14 -1.34 -3.14
CA THR A 92 33.17 -1.77 -2.20
C THR A 92 33.06 -1.00 -0.89
N ARG A 93 33.88 -1.36 0.10
CA ARG A 93 33.96 -0.63 1.37
C ARG A 93 34.86 0.60 1.24
N TRP A 94 34.51 1.69 1.93
CA TRP A 94 35.31 2.90 1.97
C TRP A 94 36.73 2.69 2.53
N ASP A 95 36.88 1.89 3.59
CA ASP A 95 38.21 1.58 4.13
C ASP A 95 39.09 0.86 3.09
N GLY A 96 40.19 1.51 2.71
CA GLY A 96 41.11 1.04 1.69
C GLY A 96 40.76 1.40 0.24
N ILE A 97 39.64 2.08 -0.05
CA ILE A 97 39.19 2.37 -1.44
C ILE A 97 40.27 3.09 -2.27
N PHE A 98 40.95 4.09 -1.69
CA PHE A 98 42.06 4.81 -2.34
C PHE A 98 43.32 3.94 -2.52
N VAL A 99 43.52 2.92 -1.68
CA VAL A 99 44.65 1.97 -1.80
C VAL A 99 44.38 0.96 -2.92
N ALA A 100 43.14 0.46 -3.01
CA ALA A 100 42.66 -0.37 -4.11
C ALA A 100 42.78 0.38 -5.45
N LEU A 101 42.25 1.62 -5.52
CA LEU A 101 42.40 2.52 -6.66
C LEU A 101 43.87 2.73 -7.03
N ALA A 102 44.74 3.12 -6.09
CA ALA A 102 46.17 3.34 -6.37
C ALA A 102 46.91 2.05 -6.79
N SER A 103 46.40 0.87 -6.43
CA SER A 103 46.97 -0.42 -6.86
C SER A 103 46.56 -0.83 -8.29
N GLY A 104 45.51 -0.22 -8.85
CA GLY A 104 44.93 -0.58 -10.14
C GLY A 104 43.82 -1.63 -10.07
N GLU A 105 43.15 -1.76 -8.92
CA GLU A 105 41.92 -2.55 -8.77
C GLU A 105 40.70 -1.80 -9.34
N PHE A 106 40.70 -0.47 -9.17
CA PHE A 106 39.83 0.47 -9.88
C PHE A 106 40.68 1.38 -10.79
N ASP A 107 40.06 1.94 -11.82
CA ASP A 107 40.67 2.96 -12.68
C ASP A 107 40.35 4.37 -12.18
N ALA A 108 39.14 4.57 -11.64
CA ALA A 108 38.72 5.76 -10.90
C ALA A 108 37.76 5.41 -9.74
N VAL A 109 37.44 6.40 -8.91
CA VAL A 109 36.48 6.35 -7.80
C VAL A 109 35.69 7.66 -7.81
N ILE A 110 34.36 7.55 -7.74
CA ILE A 110 33.42 8.65 -7.53
C ILE A 110 32.47 8.15 -6.44
N SER A 111 32.50 8.81 -5.29
CA SER A 111 31.93 8.31 -4.03
C SER A 111 32.06 9.40 -2.95
N ALA A 112 31.35 10.52 -3.12
CA ALA A 112 31.43 11.72 -2.26
C ALA A 112 32.88 12.16 -1.89
N ALA A 113 33.82 12.02 -2.85
CA ALA A 113 35.22 11.87 -2.49
C ALA A 113 35.96 13.20 -2.30
N THR A 114 36.04 13.70 -1.05
CA THR A 114 36.80 14.94 -0.74
C THR A 114 38.25 14.90 -1.26
N ILE A 115 38.62 15.94 -2.00
CA ILE A 115 39.97 16.24 -2.44
C ILE A 115 40.83 16.63 -1.23
N ASP A 116 41.73 15.74 -0.83
CA ASP A 116 42.68 15.95 0.28
C ASP A 116 44.14 15.88 -0.22
N GLU A 117 45.01 16.70 0.37
CA GLU A 117 46.45 16.75 0.03
C GLU A 117 47.14 15.39 0.27
N THR A 118 46.71 14.62 1.28
CA THR A 118 47.29 13.31 1.60
C THR A 118 46.83 12.23 0.61
N ARG A 119 45.53 12.19 0.29
CA ARG A 119 44.96 11.34 -0.79
C ARG A 119 45.69 11.63 -2.11
N ALA A 120 45.92 12.90 -2.43
CA ALA A 120 46.63 13.37 -3.63
C ALA A 120 48.15 13.01 -3.66
N GLU A 121 48.75 12.52 -2.57
CA GLU A 121 50.08 11.88 -2.64
C GLU A 121 50.03 10.51 -3.34
N THR A 122 48.86 9.87 -3.46
CA THR A 122 48.69 8.49 -3.96
C THR A 122 47.84 8.36 -5.22
N VAL A 123 46.84 9.22 -5.40
CA VAL A 123 45.95 9.30 -6.57
C VAL A 123 46.01 10.70 -7.21
N ASP A 124 45.42 10.87 -8.40
CA ASP A 124 45.21 12.18 -9.01
C ASP A 124 43.70 12.48 -9.02
N PHE A 125 43.28 13.71 -8.69
CA PHE A 125 41.87 14.11 -8.64
C PHE A 125 41.44 14.89 -9.88
N SER A 126 40.15 14.84 -10.21
CA SER A 126 39.49 15.71 -11.19
C SER A 126 39.50 17.18 -10.77
N ASP A 127 39.04 18.05 -11.68
CA ASP A 127 38.48 19.34 -11.24
C ASP A 127 37.29 19.07 -10.29
N PRO A 128 37.07 19.90 -9.24
CA PRO A 128 36.03 19.63 -8.25
C PRO A 128 34.63 19.69 -8.87
N TYR A 129 33.73 18.83 -8.39
CA TYR A 129 32.35 18.73 -8.89
C TYR A 129 31.29 19.06 -7.83
N PHE A 130 31.65 19.15 -6.55
CA PHE A 130 30.73 19.46 -5.46
C PHE A 130 31.46 20.19 -4.32
N GLU A 131 30.76 21.02 -3.56
CA GLU A 131 31.28 21.70 -2.35
C GLU A 131 30.48 21.23 -1.12
N ALA A 132 31.17 20.75 -0.10
CA ALA A 132 30.62 20.06 1.07
C ALA A 132 31.32 20.47 2.37
N GLY A 133 30.97 19.80 3.47
CA GLY A 133 31.69 19.90 4.73
C GLY A 133 30.96 19.18 5.87
N GLN A 134 31.70 18.89 6.94
CA GLN A 134 31.23 18.12 8.09
C GLN A 134 30.15 18.87 8.88
N VAL A 135 29.09 18.16 9.26
CA VAL A 135 28.08 18.60 10.23
C VAL A 135 28.05 17.66 11.44
N ILE A 136 27.23 17.97 12.45
CA ILE A 136 27.08 17.12 13.64
C ILE A 136 25.61 16.70 13.75
N ALA A 137 25.34 15.40 13.81
CA ALA A 137 24.01 14.86 14.11
C ALA A 137 23.92 14.42 15.59
N VAL A 138 22.79 14.70 16.23
CA VAL A 138 22.48 14.30 17.62
C VAL A 138 21.04 13.78 17.71
N ARG A 139 20.67 13.09 18.79
CA ARG A 139 19.23 12.85 19.09
C ARG A 139 18.51 14.18 19.23
N ALA A 140 17.29 14.31 18.72
CA ALA A 140 16.51 15.57 18.78
C ALA A 140 16.25 16.07 20.22
N SER A 141 16.33 15.18 21.23
CA SER A 141 16.24 15.49 22.66
C SER A 141 17.56 15.95 23.31
N GLU A 142 18.70 15.85 22.62
CA GLU A 142 20.01 16.25 23.14
C GLU A 142 20.23 17.77 23.01
N THR A 143 20.12 18.46 24.14
CA THR A 143 20.23 19.93 24.23
C THR A 143 21.55 20.42 24.82
N SER A 144 22.47 19.50 25.15
CA SER A 144 23.77 19.79 25.77
C SER A 144 24.97 19.66 24.83
N ILE A 145 24.73 19.43 23.54
CA ILE A 145 25.71 19.52 22.45
C ILE A 145 25.15 20.52 21.44
N THR A 146 25.82 21.66 21.30
CA THR A 146 25.40 22.77 20.42
C THR A 146 26.41 23.10 19.32
N GLY A 147 27.55 22.41 19.32
CA GLY A 147 28.59 22.53 18.30
C GLY A 147 29.89 21.80 18.69
N PRO A 148 30.99 21.97 17.92
CA PRO A 148 32.22 21.19 18.09
C PRO A 148 32.91 21.30 19.45
N ASP A 149 32.76 22.43 20.15
CA ASP A 149 33.36 22.65 21.48
C ASP A 149 32.75 21.75 22.57
N ASP A 150 31.48 21.34 22.41
CA ASP A 150 30.74 20.52 23.39
C ASP A 150 31.06 19.01 23.27
N LEU A 151 31.73 18.59 22.18
CA LEU A 151 32.11 17.19 21.93
C LEU A 151 33.28 16.72 22.83
N ALA A 152 33.87 17.59 23.65
CA ALA A 152 35.06 17.28 24.44
C ALA A 152 34.79 16.25 25.55
N GLY A 153 35.25 15.01 25.35
CA GLY A 153 34.97 13.88 26.24
C GLY A 153 33.61 13.22 26.04
N ARG A 154 32.91 13.53 24.94
CA ARG A 154 31.73 12.80 24.46
C ARG A 154 32.18 11.68 23.53
N LYS A 155 31.42 10.59 23.47
CA LYS A 155 31.57 9.60 22.40
C LYS A 155 30.97 10.17 21.12
N VAL A 156 31.69 10.09 20.01
CA VAL A 156 31.17 10.54 18.71
C VAL A 156 31.39 9.46 17.66
N GLY A 157 30.32 9.06 16.99
CA GLY A 157 30.33 8.10 15.88
C GLY A 157 30.76 8.73 14.56
N VAL A 158 31.51 7.98 13.76
CA VAL A 158 31.93 8.39 12.41
C VAL A 158 32.35 7.16 11.59
N GLN A 159 32.20 7.21 10.27
CA GLN A 159 32.75 6.18 9.39
C GLN A 159 34.28 6.28 9.30
N LEU A 160 34.97 5.15 9.46
CA LEU A 160 36.43 5.00 9.45
C LEU A 160 37.06 5.59 8.18
N GLY A 161 38.05 6.50 8.32
CA GLY A 161 38.84 7.01 7.19
C GLY A 161 38.16 8.09 6.32
N THR A 162 36.98 8.55 6.71
CA THR A 162 36.36 9.77 6.16
C THR A 162 37.13 11.04 6.57
N THR A 163 36.82 12.16 5.94
CA THR A 163 37.29 13.48 6.39
C THR A 163 36.67 13.88 7.74
N GLY A 164 35.45 13.42 8.04
CA GLY A 164 34.85 13.51 9.39
C GLY A 164 35.70 12.84 10.47
N ASP A 165 36.23 11.64 10.22
CA ASP A 165 37.13 10.92 11.15
C ASP A 165 38.42 11.73 11.41
N ILE A 166 39.05 12.23 10.34
CA ILE A 166 40.25 13.07 10.42
C ILE A 166 39.96 14.35 11.19
N TRP A 167 38.86 15.05 10.87
CA TRP A 167 38.46 16.29 11.54
C TRP A 167 38.16 16.08 13.03
N LEU A 168 37.39 15.04 13.38
CA LEU A 168 37.13 14.67 14.78
C LEU A 168 38.43 14.41 15.53
N THR A 169 39.33 13.63 14.94
CA THR A 169 40.58 13.17 15.55
C THR A 169 41.62 14.30 15.72
N GLU A 170 41.70 15.23 14.77
CA GLU A 170 42.67 16.33 14.83
C GLU A 170 42.16 17.60 15.50
N ARG A 171 40.87 17.92 15.38
CA ARG A 171 40.33 19.25 15.72
C ARG A 171 39.49 19.27 16.99
N THR A 172 38.93 18.13 17.39
CA THR A 172 38.08 18.04 18.59
C THR A 172 38.81 17.39 19.78
N LYS A 173 38.05 16.99 20.81
CA LYS A 173 38.51 16.14 21.92
C LYS A 173 37.50 15.03 22.22
N ALA A 174 36.80 14.57 21.19
CA ALA A 174 35.85 13.46 21.28
C ALA A 174 36.56 12.13 21.60
N GLU A 175 35.83 11.23 22.27
CA GLU A 175 36.14 9.80 22.28
C GLU A 175 35.59 9.20 20.96
N VAL A 176 36.38 9.33 19.89
CA VAL A 176 35.96 8.94 18.53
C VAL A 176 35.72 7.43 18.44
N VAL A 177 34.47 7.05 18.18
CA VAL A 177 34.02 5.68 17.91
C VAL A 177 33.87 5.54 16.40
N ARG A 178 34.54 4.55 15.81
CA ARG A 178 34.57 4.35 14.36
C ARG A 178 33.71 3.17 13.95
N TYR A 179 32.96 3.37 12.89
CA TYR A 179 32.12 2.38 12.22
C TYR A 179 32.66 2.11 10.83
N ASP A 180 32.35 0.94 10.26
CA ASP A 180 32.78 0.58 8.91
C ASP A 180 31.93 1.28 7.82
N GLU A 181 30.68 1.57 8.16
CA GLU A 181 29.61 2.08 7.30
C GLU A 181 29.03 3.36 7.96
N ASN A 182 28.53 4.31 7.16
CA ASN A 182 28.08 5.61 7.70
C ASN A 182 26.80 5.50 8.54
N THR A 183 25.79 4.79 8.03
CA THR A 183 24.47 4.59 8.69
C THR A 183 24.60 4.00 10.10
N LEU A 184 25.53 3.07 10.32
CA LEU A 184 25.83 2.49 11.65
C LEU A 184 26.24 3.56 12.69
N ALA A 185 26.88 4.66 12.27
CA ALA A 185 27.22 5.75 13.18
C ALA A 185 25.97 6.54 13.64
N PHE A 186 24.98 6.71 12.76
CA PHE A 186 23.70 7.37 13.07
C PHE A 186 22.82 6.47 13.94
N GLN A 187 22.70 5.19 13.60
CA GLN A 187 22.02 4.19 14.44
C GLN A 187 22.60 4.13 15.87
N ALA A 188 23.92 4.26 16.02
CA ALA A 188 24.56 4.32 17.33
C ALA A 188 24.23 5.61 18.13
N VAL A 189 23.85 6.70 17.46
CA VAL A 189 23.32 7.91 18.13
C VAL A 189 21.89 7.65 18.59
N ALA A 190 21.04 7.07 17.74
CA ALA A 190 19.66 6.71 18.09
C ALA A 190 19.62 5.77 19.31
N ASN A 191 20.39 4.68 19.26
CA ASN A 191 20.52 3.68 20.33
C ASN A 191 21.20 4.21 21.62
N GLY A 192 21.77 5.42 21.60
CA GLY A 192 22.47 6.00 22.75
C GLY A 192 23.86 5.41 23.05
N ASP A 193 24.40 4.60 22.14
CA ASP A 193 25.76 4.06 22.23
C ASP A 193 26.83 5.14 22.08
N VAL A 194 26.55 6.20 21.31
CA VAL A 194 27.34 7.43 21.20
C VAL A 194 26.48 8.68 21.49
N ASP A 195 27.13 9.80 21.82
CA ASP A 195 26.44 11.05 22.11
C ASP A 195 25.99 11.80 20.84
N ALA A 196 26.80 11.71 19.77
CA ALA A 196 26.62 12.40 18.49
C ALA A 196 27.27 11.60 17.33
N ALA A 197 26.97 11.96 16.08
CA ALA A 197 27.65 11.48 14.87
C ALA A 197 28.17 12.66 14.03
N VAL A 198 29.14 12.39 13.15
CA VAL A 198 29.68 13.37 12.17
C VAL A 198 29.78 12.71 10.81
N ALA A 199 29.27 13.40 9.79
CA ALA A 199 29.38 13.08 8.37
C ALA A 199 29.21 14.38 7.56
N ASP A 200 29.30 14.28 6.23
CA ASP A 200 29.12 15.42 5.33
C ASP A 200 27.67 15.94 5.33
N GLY A 201 27.52 17.26 5.17
CA GLY A 201 26.24 17.97 5.28
C GLY A 201 25.05 17.33 4.57
N PRO A 202 25.09 17.14 3.23
CA PRO A 202 23.96 16.57 2.48
C PRO A 202 23.66 15.14 2.90
N THR A 203 24.68 14.31 3.13
CA THR A 203 24.51 12.91 3.57
C THR A 203 23.95 12.81 4.98
N ALA A 204 24.38 13.66 5.90
CA ALA A 204 23.84 13.70 7.25
C ALA A 204 22.40 14.22 7.28
N LEU A 205 22.04 15.16 6.40
CA LEU A 205 20.66 15.61 6.23
C LEU A 205 19.81 14.49 5.63
N GLU A 206 20.28 13.81 4.59
CA GLU A 206 19.54 12.75 3.92
C GLU A 206 19.35 11.50 4.79
N VAL A 207 20.40 11.05 5.49
CA VAL A 207 20.27 9.94 6.46
C VAL A 207 19.28 10.31 7.58
N VAL A 208 19.22 11.57 8.03
CA VAL A 208 18.24 12.01 9.03
C VAL A 208 16.83 12.19 8.44
N ARG A 209 16.71 12.58 7.16
CA ARG A 209 15.42 12.72 6.45
C ARG A 209 14.78 11.37 6.17
N ALA A 210 15.55 10.44 5.62
CA ALA A 210 15.11 9.11 5.21
C ALA A 210 15.01 8.09 6.36
N ASN A 211 15.47 8.45 7.57
CA ASN A 211 15.40 7.60 8.77
C ASN A 211 14.86 8.40 9.98
N PRO A 212 13.60 8.90 9.92
CA PRO A 212 13.02 9.74 10.98
C PRO A 212 12.82 8.98 12.30
N GLU A 213 12.71 7.66 12.26
CA GLU A 213 12.56 6.78 13.42
C GLU A 213 13.82 6.76 14.31
N MET A 214 14.99 7.12 13.78
CA MET A 214 16.20 7.35 14.56
C MET A 214 16.08 8.57 15.50
N LYS A 215 15.07 9.43 15.29
CA LYS A 215 14.76 10.68 16.04
C LYS A 215 16.00 11.57 16.25
N LEU A 216 16.73 11.76 15.16
CA LEU A 216 17.94 12.57 15.08
C LEU A 216 17.66 13.99 14.56
N THR A 217 18.63 14.88 14.71
CA THR A 217 18.63 16.22 14.13
C THR A 217 20.06 16.66 13.82
N VAL A 218 20.23 17.43 12.73
CA VAL A 218 21.52 17.99 12.33
C VAL A 218 21.69 19.37 12.95
N LEU A 219 22.77 19.57 13.71
CA LEU A 219 23.05 20.85 14.37
C LEU A 219 23.38 21.95 13.35
N PRO A 220 22.91 23.20 13.55
CA PRO A 220 23.10 24.29 12.60
C PRO A 220 24.56 24.76 12.52
N GLY A 221 25.27 24.30 11.49
CA GLY A 221 26.60 24.76 11.13
C GLY A 221 27.39 23.72 10.35
N VAL A 222 28.15 24.18 9.35
CA VAL A 222 29.14 23.37 8.63
C VAL A 222 30.53 23.71 9.18
N TYR A 223 31.33 22.69 9.51
CA TYR A 223 32.54 22.82 10.34
C TYR A 223 33.86 22.54 9.59
N THR A 224 33.79 22.26 8.30
CA THR A 224 34.90 22.23 7.33
C THR A 224 34.49 22.94 6.04
N GLU A 225 35.48 23.25 5.20
CA GLU A 225 35.28 23.64 3.80
C GLU A 225 35.94 22.51 2.98
N GLU A 226 35.16 21.74 2.23
CA GLU A 226 35.60 20.55 1.50
C GLU A 226 35.05 20.55 0.07
N SER A 227 35.80 20.03 -0.90
CA SER A 227 35.35 19.91 -2.29
C SER A 227 35.51 18.47 -2.75
N TYR A 228 34.47 17.87 -3.35
CA TYR A 228 34.55 16.51 -3.89
C TYR A 228 35.18 16.50 -5.29
N GLY A 229 35.94 15.44 -5.57
CA GLY A 229 36.61 15.23 -6.85
C GLY A 229 36.71 13.75 -7.18
N ILE A 230 36.57 13.41 -8.45
CA ILE A 230 36.70 12.04 -8.94
C ILE A 230 38.18 11.65 -8.83
N ALA A 231 38.48 10.65 -8.01
CA ALA A 231 39.83 10.16 -7.82
C ALA A 231 40.21 9.17 -8.93
N VAL A 232 41.36 9.34 -9.56
CA VAL A 232 41.81 8.56 -10.72
C VAL A 232 43.18 7.93 -10.43
N ASN A 233 43.38 6.69 -10.91
CA ASN A 233 44.68 6.02 -10.81
C ASN A 233 45.73 6.80 -11.61
N ARG A 234 46.90 7.09 -11.02
CA ARG A 234 47.97 7.90 -11.65
C ARG A 234 48.58 7.26 -12.91
N GLY A 235 48.32 5.99 -13.16
CA GLY A 235 48.62 5.26 -14.39
C GLY A 235 47.61 5.48 -15.53
N ARG A 236 46.53 6.24 -15.28
CA ARG A 236 45.44 6.55 -16.21
C ARG A 236 45.27 8.07 -16.48
N PRO A 237 46.33 8.84 -16.78
CA PRO A 237 46.19 10.28 -17.05
C PRO A 237 45.25 10.58 -18.23
N GLU A 238 45.08 9.64 -19.17
CA GLU A 238 44.11 9.71 -20.26
C GLU A 238 42.64 9.65 -19.80
N LEU A 239 42.36 8.91 -18.72
CA LEU A 239 41.03 8.84 -18.12
C LEU A 239 40.74 10.14 -17.34
N LEU A 240 41.72 10.70 -16.64
CA LEU A 240 41.59 11.98 -15.96
C LEU A 240 41.32 13.14 -16.94
N GLU A 241 42.04 13.20 -18.07
CA GLU A 241 41.76 14.20 -19.13
C GLU A 241 40.36 14.00 -19.75
N ALA A 242 39.91 12.75 -19.89
CA ALA A 242 38.56 12.44 -20.37
C ALA A 242 37.46 12.84 -19.38
N ILE A 243 37.65 12.56 -18.08
CA ILE A 243 36.72 12.90 -17.00
C ILE A 243 36.57 14.42 -16.86
N ASN A 244 37.65 15.19 -16.73
CA ASN A 244 37.56 16.66 -16.60
C ASN A 244 36.90 17.29 -17.84
N LYS A 245 37.17 16.74 -19.04
CA LYS A 245 36.51 17.17 -20.28
C LYS A 245 35.02 16.82 -20.30
N GLY A 246 34.64 15.66 -19.77
CA GLY A 246 33.24 15.24 -19.64
C GLY A 246 32.49 16.11 -18.65
N LEU A 247 33.02 16.28 -17.43
CA LEU A 247 32.48 17.12 -16.36
C LEU A 247 32.29 18.57 -16.84
N ALA A 248 33.31 19.16 -17.47
CA ALA A 248 33.22 20.49 -18.04
C ALA A 248 32.20 20.62 -19.20
N ALA A 249 31.81 19.52 -19.85
CA ALA A 249 30.74 19.52 -20.85
C ALA A 249 29.35 19.35 -20.22
N VAL A 250 29.21 18.45 -19.23
CA VAL A 250 28.01 18.23 -18.42
C VAL A 250 27.59 19.51 -17.69
N ILE A 251 28.56 20.26 -17.13
CA ILE A 251 28.32 21.60 -16.55
C ILE A 251 27.95 22.63 -17.63
N ALA A 252 28.63 22.62 -18.79
CA ALA A 252 28.46 23.67 -19.80
C ALA A 252 27.17 23.56 -20.64
N ASP A 253 26.43 22.45 -20.57
CA ASP A 253 25.15 22.26 -21.26
C ASP A 253 23.93 22.09 -20.32
N GLY A 254 24.12 22.27 -19.00
CA GLY A 254 23.06 22.18 -17.99
C GLY A 254 22.70 20.76 -17.56
N THR A 255 23.40 19.74 -18.07
CA THR A 255 23.21 18.35 -17.60
C THR A 255 23.62 18.20 -16.12
N TYR A 256 24.63 18.94 -15.66
CA TYR A 256 25.00 18.99 -14.23
C TYR A 256 23.87 19.54 -13.39
N ASP A 257 23.31 20.68 -13.79
CA ASP A 257 22.25 21.38 -13.05
C ASP A 257 21.03 20.46 -12.92
N ALA A 258 20.63 19.76 -13.99
CA ALA A 258 19.52 18.79 -13.92
C ALA A 258 19.78 17.57 -13.02
N ILE A 259 21.02 17.10 -12.89
CA ILE A 259 21.39 16.00 -11.98
C ILE A 259 21.46 16.52 -10.53
N TYR A 260 21.91 17.77 -10.33
CA TYR A 260 21.90 18.45 -9.05
C TYR A 260 20.47 18.71 -8.57
N ASP A 261 19.58 19.14 -9.45
CA ASP A 261 18.17 19.39 -9.15
C ASP A 261 17.42 18.07 -8.83
N LYS A 262 17.83 16.94 -9.44
CA LYS A 262 17.27 15.61 -9.17
C LYS A 262 17.64 15.04 -7.79
N TRP A 263 18.85 15.29 -7.29
CA TRP A 263 19.40 14.57 -6.13
C TRP A 263 19.85 15.45 -4.96
N ILE A 264 20.05 16.75 -5.17
CA ILE A 264 20.70 17.65 -4.20
C ILE A 264 19.80 18.83 -3.82
N THR A 265 19.02 19.39 -4.76
CA THR A 265 17.89 20.22 -4.35
C THR A 265 16.80 19.32 -3.80
N LEU A 266 16.82 19.12 -2.49
CA LEU A 266 15.57 18.94 -1.75
C LEU A 266 14.63 20.07 -2.21
N PRO A 267 13.35 19.79 -2.53
CA PRO A 267 12.39 20.87 -2.70
C PRO A 267 12.38 21.69 -1.41
N GLU A 268 12.57 23.02 -1.52
CA GLU A 268 12.36 23.87 -0.35
C GLU A 268 10.88 23.75 0.04
N PRO A 269 10.53 23.49 1.32
CA PRO A 269 9.16 23.64 1.76
C PRO A 269 8.74 25.08 1.42
N PRO A 270 7.59 25.29 0.75
CA PRO A 270 7.34 26.49 -0.03
C PRO A 270 7.50 27.78 0.80
N GLU A 271 8.06 28.84 0.20
CA GLU A 271 8.13 30.20 0.80
C GLU A 271 6.71 30.80 0.96
N GLU A 272 5.97 30.27 1.93
CA GLU A 272 4.73 30.82 2.47
C GLU A 272 4.98 32.26 2.96
N PRO A 273 4.06 33.21 2.69
CA PRO A 273 4.22 34.63 3.07
C PRO A 273 3.95 34.87 4.57
N VAL A 274 4.80 34.28 5.44
CA VAL A 274 4.88 34.40 6.91
C VAL A 274 3.58 34.86 7.59
N ALA A 275 2.61 33.94 7.62
CA ALA A 275 1.61 33.93 8.69
C ALA A 275 2.27 33.52 10.03
N SER A 276 1.58 33.73 11.15
CA SER A 276 2.20 33.63 12.49
C SER A 276 1.79 32.38 13.27
N GLY A 277 2.57 31.31 13.12
CA GLY A 277 2.46 30.07 13.91
C GLY A 277 3.00 28.87 13.13
N GLU A 278 3.24 27.76 13.82
CA GLU A 278 3.14 26.44 13.19
C GLU A 278 1.65 26.20 12.84
N PRO A 279 1.32 25.56 11.70
CA PRO A 279 -0.06 25.28 11.34
C PRO A 279 -0.71 24.35 12.37
N LYS A 280 -2.01 24.51 12.61
CA LYS A 280 -2.79 23.53 13.38
C LYS A 280 -2.92 22.25 12.56
N SER A 281 -1.99 21.32 12.72
CA SER A 281 -2.01 20.02 12.06
C SER A 281 -2.66 18.93 12.92
N VAL A 282 -3.26 17.94 12.25
CA VAL A 282 -3.55 16.59 12.75
C VAL A 282 -2.77 15.60 11.90
N THR A 283 -2.07 14.65 12.53
CA THR A 283 -1.31 13.61 11.81
C THR A 283 -2.01 12.25 11.93
N MET A 284 -2.25 11.59 10.81
CA MET A 284 -2.75 10.22 10.75
C MET A 284 -1.74 9.31 10.03
N THR A 285 -1.78 8.02 10.33
CA THR A 285 -0.85 7.03 9.75
C THR A 285 -1.59 5.96 8.99
N PHE A 286 -1.25 5.78 7.71
CA PHE A 286 -1.81 4.76 6.82
C PHE A 286 -0.76 3.67 6.56
N PHE A 287 -1.18 2.42 6.33
CA PHE A 287 -0.25 1.32 6.02
C PHE A 287 0.28 1.38 4.58
N GLU A 288 -0.54 1.87 3.65
CA GLU A 288 -0.29 1.86 2.20
C GLU A 288 -0.62 3.26 1.65
N GLU A 289 0.02 3.70 0.57
CA GLU A 289 -0.42 4.93 -0.11
C GLU A 289 -1.67 4.67 -0.99
N PRO A 290 -2.52 5.69 -1.25
CA PRO A 290 -3.61 5.55 -2.21
C PRO A 290 -3.12 5.16 -3.62
N ASN A 291 -3.90 4.40 -4.39
CA ASN A 291 -3.58 4.18 -5.81
C ASN A 291 -3.92 5.42 -6.67
N SER A 292 -5.06 6.04 -6.36
CA SER A 292 -5.72 7.16 -7.03
C SER A 292 -6.50 7.97 -5.99
N LEU A 293 -6.82 9.23 -6.30
CA LEU A 293 -7.80 10.05 -5.56
C LEU A 293 -8.99 10.46 -6.42
N ASN A 294 -9.18 9.75 -7.53
CA ASN A 294 -10.37 9.84 -8.40
C ASN A 294 -11.21 8.57 -8.21
N GLY A 295 -12.44 8.72 -7.70
CA GLY A 295 -13.41 7.65 -7.46
C GLY A 295 -13.81 6.78 -8.66
N LEU A 296 -13.46 7.15 -9.90
CA LEU A 296 -13.52 6.23 -11.05
C LEU A 296 -12.55 5.04 -10.89
N TYR A 297 -11.43 5.24 -10.18
CA TYR A 297 -10.26 4.35 -10.17
C TYR A 297 -9.79 3.97 -8.76
N ILE A 298 -10.46 4.44 -7.70
CA ILE A 298 -10.15 4.04 -6.33
C ILE A 298 -10.46 2.56 -6.14
N ALA A 299 -9.45 1.79 -5.71
CA ALA A 299 -9.57 0.35 -5.44
C ALA A 299 -9.10 -0.02 -4.01
N MET A 300 -8.87 0.99 -3.16
CA MET A 300 -8.27 0.85 -1.83
C MET A 300 -9.05 1.71 -0.83
N TRP A 301 -9.46 1.12 0.29
CA TRP A 301 -10.30 1.80 1.30
C TRP A 301 -9.64 3.08 1.85
N PHE A 302 -8.32 3.07 2.07
CA PHE A 302 -7.57 4.25 2.53
C PHE A 302 -7.64 5.41 1.52
N ALA A 303 -7.77 5.13 0.22
CA ALA A 303 -7.92 6.18 -0.80
C ALA A 303 -9.29 6.86 -0.70
N GLY A 304 -10.35 6.09 -0.46
CA GLY A 304 -11.70 6.63 -0.19
C GLY A 304 -11.74 7.56 1.02
N LEU A 305 -11.02 7.23 2.11
CA LEU A 305 -10.90 8.11 3.28
C LEU A 305 -10.29 9.49 2.96
N VAL A 306 -9.46 9.57 1.91
CA VAL A 306 -8.88 10.84 1.44
C VAL A 306 -9.84 11.54 0.49
N GLU A 307 -10.51 10.81 -0.41
CA GLU A 307 -11.55 11.35 -1.29
C GLU A 307 -12.68 12.02 -0.49
N ASP A 308 -13.17 11.40 0.59
CA ASP A 308 -14.14 11.99 1.54
C ASP A 308 -13.74 13.39 2.04
N MET A 309 -12.44 13.64 2.19
CA MET A 309 -11.91 14.90 2.72
C MET A 309 -11.68 15.97 1.63
N VAL A 310 -11.42 15.58 0.38
CA VAL A 310 -11.05 16.50 -0.72
C VAL A 310 -12.10 16.62 -1.83
N ASN A 311 -12.92 15.61 -2.05
CA ASN A 311 -13.88 15.49 -3.16
C ASN A 311 -15.21 14.73 -2.82
N PRO A 312 -15.85 14.93 -1.65
CA PRO A 312 -17.10 14.26 -1.30
C PRO A 312 -18.25 14.57 -2.28
N GLY A 313 -19.10 13.57 -2.48
CA GLY A 313 -20.32 13.62 -3.30
C GLY A 313 -21.53 14.19 -2.57
N LEU A 314 -22.69 13.57 -2.72
CA LEU A 314 -23.98 14.17 -2.33
C LEU A 314 -24.16 14.31 -0.80
N TRP A 315 -23.72 13.32 -0.03
CA TRP A 315 -23.76 13.29 1.44
C TRP A 315 -22.76 12.26 1.97
N ALA A 316 -22.43 12.42 3.26
CA ALA A 316 -21.78 11.40 4.08
C ALA A 316 -22.76 10.83 5.13
N TRP A 317 -22.34 9.86 5.93
CA TRP A 317 -23.09 9.17 6.97
C TRP A 317 -22.46 9.42 8.34
N ASP A 318 -23.16 10.17 9.18
CA ASP A 318 -22.65 10.61 10.48
C ASP A 318 -22.37 9.45 11.45
N ASN A 319 -21.73 9.75 12.59
CA ASN A 319 -21.43 8.75 13.63
C ASN A 319 -22.69 8.11 14.30
N SER A 320 -23.90 8.44 13.85
CA SER A 320 -25.18 7.83 14.22
C SER A 320 -25.84 7.10 13.04
N LEU A 321 -25.11 6.94 11.94
CA LEU A 321 -25.53 6.37 10.65
C LEU A 321 -26.70 7.14 10.02
N GLN A 322 -26.64 8.48 10.05
CA GLN A 322 -27.64 9.38 9.47
C GLN A 322 -27.01 10.33 8.42
N PRO A 323 -27.71 10.74 7.34
CA PRO A 323 -27.14 11.58 6.29
C PRO A 323 -26.66 12.97 6.74
N SER A 324 -25.37 13.24 6.53
CA SER A 324 -24.70 14.54 6.56
C SER A 324 -24.61 15.09 5.13
N LEU A 325 -25.54 15.98 4.77
CA LEU A 325 -25.66 16.56 3.43
C LEU A 325 -24.43 17.40 3.00
N GLU A 326 -23.77 17.02 1.90
CA GLU A 326 -22.62 17.72 1.33
C GLU A 326 -23.01 18.53 0.08
N MET A 327 -22.92 17.93 -1.11
CA MET A 327 -23.34 18.60 -2.36
C MET A 327 -24.87 18.62 -2.52
N ALA A 328 -25.62 17.77 -1.82
CA ALA A 328 -27.08 17.86 -1.74
C ALA A 328 -27.56 18.93 -0.73
N ALA A 329 -28.69 19.58 -1.02
CA ALA A 329 -29.34 20.55 -0.13
C ALA A 329 -30.44 19.94 0.76
N GLU A 330 -31.04 18.84 0.34
CA GLU A 330 -32.05 18.07 1.09
C GLU A 330 -31.93 16.58 0.74
N PHE A 331 -32.11 15.68 1.71
CA PHE A 331 -32.06 14.23 1.46
C PHE A 331 -33.36 13.76 0.78
N PRO A 332 -33.30 13.05 -0.35
CA PRO A 332 -34.50 12.57 -1.03
C PRO A 332 -35.31 11.56 -0.20
N THR A 333 -36.63 11.75 -0.09
CA THR A 333 -37.56 10.79 0.52
C THR A 333 -38.92 10.80 -0.21
N LYS A 334 -39.77 9.80 0.06
CA LYS A 334 -41.19 9.87 -0.36
C LYS A 334 -42.02 10.85 0.49
N ASP A 335 -41.57 11.22 1.68
CA ASP A 335 -42.31 12.10 2.62
C ASP A 335 -42.13 13.61 2.30
N ASN A 336 -40.96 14.03 1.77
CA ASN A 336 -40.77 15.36 1.18
C ASN A 336 -41.16 15.41 -0.31
N GLY A 337 -41.38 14.26 -0.94
CA GLY A 337 -41.86 14.14 -2.32
C GLY A 337 -40.77 14.20 -3.39
N LEU A 338 -39.50 14.14 -2.98
CA LEU A 338 -38.33 14.07 -3.86
C LEU A 338 -38.13 12.69 -4.49
N ILE A 339 -38.66 11.62 -3.87
CA ILE A 339 -38.77 10.29 -4.48
C ILE A 339 -40.21 10.11 -4.97
N SER A 340 -40.35 9.68 -6.22
CA SER A 340 -41.65 9.41 -6.86
C SER A 340 -42.46 8.31 -6.14
N GLU A 341 -43.78 8.31 -6.33
CA GLU A 341 -44.69 7.33 -5.71
C GLU A 341 -44.32 5.88 -6.07
N ASP A 342 -43.97 5.62 -7.34
CA ASP A 342 -43.46 4.33 -7.82
C ASP A 342 -41.98 4.07 -7.46
N GLY A 343 -41.18 5.11 -7.19
CA GLY A 343 -39.76 4.99 -6.83
C GLY A 343 -38.82 4.90 -8.04
N LEU A 344 -39.27 5.28 -9.23
CA LEU A 344 -38.48 5.28 -10.47
C LEU A 344 -37.84 6.64 -10.80
N THR A 345 -38.15 7.68 -10.03
CA THR A 345 -37.51 9.00 -10.18
C THR A 345 -37.12 9.53 -8.82
N ILE A 346 -35.87 10.01 -8.72
CA ILE A 346 -35.34 10.70 -7.54
C ILE A 346 -34.86 12.08 -7.98
N GLU A 347 -35.51 13.13 -7.48
CA GLU A 347 -35.09 14.53 -7.61
C GLU A 347 -34.13 14.86 -6.45
N ILE A 348 -32.94 15.38 -6.75
CA ILE A 348 -31.90 15.71 -5.77
C ILE A 348 -31.58 17.22 -5.87
N PRO A 349 -32.15 18.06 -5.00
CA PRO A 349 -31.82 19.47 -4.94
C PRO A 349 -30.38 19.64 -4.45
N LEU A 350 -29.57 20.42 -5.17
CA LEU A 350 -28.16 20.63 -4.86
C LEU A 350 -27.91 21.92 -4.06
N ASN A 351 -26.79 21.91 -3.35
CA ASN A 351 -26.38 22.92 -2.40
C ASN A 351 -25.81 24.15 -3.12
N GLN A 352 -26.63 25.20 -3.29
CA GLN A 352 -26.27 26.50 -3.91
C GLN A 352 -25.16 27.31 -3.19
N LYS A 353 -24.36 26.67 -2.34
CA LYS A 353 -23.12 27.21 -1.74
C LYS A 353 -21.91 26.32 -2.00
N ALA A 354 -22.10 25.11 -2.48
CA ALA A 354 -21.03 24.21 -2.85
C ALA A 354 -20.22 24.83 -3.97
N THR A 355 -18.91 24.86 -3.80
CA THR A 355 -17.97 25.41 -4.76
C THR A 355 -16.75 24.52 -4.81
N TRP A 356 -16.26 24.31 -6.02
CA TRP A 356 -14.91 23.84 -6.30
C TRP A 356 -13.87 24.79 -5.66
N SER A 357 -12.68 24.30 -5.35
CA SER A 357 -11.63 25.05 -4.63
C SER A 357 -11.10 26.27 -5.39
N ASP A 358 -11.26 26.30 -6.72
CA ASP A 358 -10.99 27.45 -7.59
C ASP A 358 -12.06 28.56 -7.50
N GLY A 359 -13.23 28.26 -6.93
CA GLY A 359 -14.37 29.15 -6.76
C GLY A 359 -15.45 29.04 -7.82
N GLU A 360 -15.40 28.07 -8.74
CA GLU A 360 -16.55 27.71 -9.57
C GLU A 360 -17.61 26.95 -8.73
N ALA A 361 -18.88 26.95 -9.14
CA ALA A 361 -19.96 26.31 -8.39
C ALA A 361 -19.99 24.81 -8.68
N VAL A 362 -20.38 23.98 -7.69
CA VAL A 362 -20.76 22.58 -7.96
C VAL A 362 -22.22 22.57 -8.40
N THR A 363 -22.50 21.96 -9.54
CA THR A 363 -23.78 22.01 -10.26
C THR A 363 -24.30 20.62 -10.59
N ALA A 364 -25.52 20.53 -11.14
CA ALA A 364 -26.06 19.26 -11.62
C ALA A 364 -25.34 18.73 -12.87
N ASP A 365 -24.71 19.61 -13.66
CA ASP A 365 -23.96 19.21 -14.86
C ASP A 365 -22.67 18.43 -14.49
N ASP A 366 -22.00 18.76 -13.37
CA ASP A 366 -20.87 17.99 -12.82
C ASP A 366 -21.23 16.52 -12.51
N PHE A 367 -22.43 16.28 -11.95
CA PHE A 367 -22.93 14.93 -11.67
C PHE A 367 -23.37 14.18 -12.93
N VAL A 368 -23.91 14.87 -13.93
CA VAL A 368 -24.19 14.30 -15.26
C VAL A 368 -22.88 13.87 -15.93
N PHE A 369 -21.87 14.74 -15.95
CA PHE A 369 -20.53 14.42 -16.45
C PHE A 369 -19.90 13.24 -15.70
N THR A 370 -20.03 13.19 -14.37
CA THR A 370 -19.57 12.06 -13.55
C THR A 370 -20.19 10.74 -14.00
N TYR A 371 -21.52 10.71 -14.21
CA TYR A 371 -22.21 9.53 -14.74
C TYR A 371 -21.77 9.18 -16.17
N GLU A 372 -21.61 10.17 -17.05
CA GLU A 372 -21.09 9.94 -18.41
C GLU A 372 -19.67 9.35 -18.38
N MET A 373 -18.80 9.77 -17.44
CA MET A 373 -17.46 9.20 -17.28
C MET A 373 -17.45 7.81 -16.65
N ILE A 374 -18.37 7.48 -15.74
CA ILE A 374 -18.56 6.11 -15.23
C ILE A 374 -19.01 5.18 -16.36
N MET A 375 -19.86 5.67 -17.27
CA MET A 375 -20.51 4.84 -18.30
C MET A 375 -19.79 4.81 -19.66
N ASP A 376 -18.76 5.65 -19.91
CA ASP A 376 -18.03 5.64 -21.18
C ASP A 376 -16.92 4.55 -21.21
N PRO A 377 -16.93 3.63 -22.18
CA PRO A 377 -15.96 2.54 -22.29
C PRO A 377 -14.55 2.98 -22.72
N GLY A 378 -14.27 4.29 -22.79
CA GLY A 378 -12.93 4.85 -22.84
C GLY A 378 -12.25 4.95 -21.47
N ASN A 379 -12.99 4.82 -20.36
CA ASN A 379 -12.45 4.83 -19.00
C ASN A 379 -12.39 3.41 -18.41
N THR A 380 -11.25 3.01 -17.86
CA THR A 380 -11.05 1.70 -17.20
C THR A 380 -11.48 1.79 -15.73
N VAL A 381 -12.77 2.01 -15.49
CA VAL A 381 -13.33 2.27 -14.15
C VAL A 381 -13.37 1.02 -13.27
N GLN A 382 -13.26 1.19 -11.95
CA GLN A 382 -13.28 0.09 -10.98
C GLN A 382 -14.63 -0.67 -10.98
N SER A 383 -15.74 0.03 -11.18
CA SER A 383 -17.05 -0.57 -11.43
C SER A 383 -18.00 0.38 -12.16
N THR A 384 -18.94 -0.19 -12.89
CA THR A 384 -20.11 0.53 -13.44
C THR A 384 -21.40 0.20 -12.66
N TRP A 385 -21.35 -0.71 -11.70
CA TRP A 385 -22.45 -0.99 -10.78
C TRP A 385 -22.56 0.13 -9.72
N PRO A 386 -23.76 0.54 -9.28
CA PRO A 386 -25.10 0.11 -9.72
C PRO A 386 -25.62 0.85 -10.96
N TYR A 387 -24.89 1.86 -11.44
CA TYR A 387 -25.32 2.80 -12.48
C TYR A 387 -25.78 2.10 -13.77
N ALA A 388 -25.02 1.10 -14.25
CA ALA A 388 -25.28 0.38 -15.49
C ALA A 388 -26.55 -0.49 -15.48
N ASP A 389 -26.94 -1.00 -14.31
CA ASP A 389 -28.07 -1.92 -14.14
C ASP A 389 -29.37 -1.18 -13.84
N TYR A 390 -29.30 -0.20 -12.94
CA TYR A 390 -30.47 0.38 -12.30
C TYR A 390 -30.89 1.76 -12.83
N LEU A 391 -30.03 2.50 -13.56
CA LEU A 391 -30.37 3.82 -14.10
C LEU A 391 -30.78 3.76 -15.58
N GLU A 392 -31.90 4.39 -15.94
CA GLU A 392 -32.25 4.72 -17.33
C GLU A 392 -31.61 6.06 -17.74
N SER A 393 -31.53 7.03 -16.84
CA SER A 393 -30.84 8.30 -17.09
C SER A 393 -30.37 9.03 -15.81
N VAL A 394 -29.37 9.89 -15.98
CA VAL A 394 -29.01 10.97 -15.04
C VAL A 394 -29.08 12.28 -15.82
N THR A 395 -29.81 13.28 -15.31
CA THR A 395 -29.99 14.57 -16.00
C THR A 395 -30.05 15.76 -15.03
N ALA A 396 -29.67 16.94 -15.50
CA ALA A 396 -29.98 18.20 -14.83
C ALA A 396 -31.35 18.73 -15.32
N GLU A 397 -32.30 18.98 -14.41
CA GLU A 397 -33.50 19.80 -14.75
C GLU A 397 -33.11 21.29 -14.75
N ASP A 398 -32.31 21.71 -13.78
CA ASP A 398 -31.60 22.98 -13.77
C ASP A 398 -30.25 22.88 -13.02
N GLU A 399 -29.51 23.99 -13.00
CA GLU A 399 -28.16 24.18 -12.41
C GLU A 399 -28.00 23.55 -11.00
N TYR A 400 -29.09 23.41 -10.22
CA TYR A 400 -29.07 22.84 -8.87
C TYR A 400 -30.15 21.77 -8.65
N THR A 401 -30.59 21.09 -9.70
CA THR A 401 -31.61 20.03 -9.61
C THR A 401 -31.18 18.84 -10.46
N LEU A 402 -30.51 17.88 -9.81
CA LEU A 402 -30.11 16.60 -10.40
C LEU A 402 -31.31 15.63 -10.36
N VAL A 403 -31.54 14.88 -11.43
CA VAL A 403 -32.64 13.92 -11.55
C VAL A 403 -32.08 12.57 -11.97
N LEU A 404 -32.39 11.54 -11.16
CA LEU A 404 -32.08 10.14 -11.45
C LEU A 404 -33.36 9.45 -11.92
N GLU A 405 -33.36 8.88 -13.13
CA GLU A 405 -34.41 8.00 -13.63
C GLU A 405 -33.94 6.54 -13.54
N PHE A 406 -34.70 5.68 -12.88
CA PHE A 406 -34.38 4.28 -12.63
C PHE A 406 -35.20 3.32 -13.50
N THR A 407 -34.58 2.22 -13.95
CA THR A 407 -35.22 1.16 -14.75
C THR A 407 -36.24 0.35 -13.93
N GLU A 408 -35.91 0.07 -12.68
CA GLU A 408 -36.78 -0.46 -11.62
C GLU A 408 -36.35 0.11 -10.26
N PRO A 409 -37.21 0.09 -9.21
CA PRO A 409 -36.86 0.73 -7.94
C PRO A 409 -35.62 0.08 -7.34
N PHE A 410 -34.63 0.87 -6.95
CA PHE A 410 -33.40 0.39 -6.32
C PHE A 410 -33.31 0.93 -4.89
N ALA A 411 -33.18 0.04 -3.91
CA ALA A 411 -33.30 0.38 -2.48
C ALA A 411 -32.02 0.96 -1.84
N PRO A 412 -30.79 0.42 -2.06
CA PRO A 412 -29.56 0.98 -1.48
C PRO A 412 -28.95 2.13 -2.30
N TRP A 413 -29.73 2.81 -3.15
CA TRP A 413 -29.28 3.93 -3.98
C TRP A 413 -28.50 4.99 -3.19
N ALA A 414 -28.87 5.24 -1.94
CA ALA A 414 -28.27 6.28 -1.10
C ALA A 414 -26.86 5.95 -0.56
N THR A 415 -26.46 4.67 -0.56
CA THR A 415 -25.10 4.23 -0.15
C THR A 415 -24.18 3.91 -1.33
N THR A 416 -24.69 3.95 -2.56
CA THR A 416 -24.03 3.35 -3.73
C THR A 416 -23.98 4.25 -4.97
N ILE A 417 -24.64 5.42 -4.94
CA ILE A 417 -24.69 6.38 -6.05
C ILE A 417 -24.18 7.74 -5.58
N PHE A 418 -23.21 8.30 -6.32
CA PHE A 418 -22.58 9.61 -6.10
C PHE A 418 -22.01 9.86 -4.69
N GLY A 419 -21.18 8.91 -4.22
CA GLY A 419 -20.25 9.13 -3.11
C GLY A 419 -19.15 10.15 -3.43
N PHE A 420 -18.83 10.33 -4.72
CA PHE A 420 -17.93 11.36 -5.26
C PHE A 420 -18.60 12.13 -6.41
N VAL A 421 -17.93 13.17 -6.92
CA VAL A 421 -18.30 13.93 -8.12
C VAL A 421 -17.05 14.47 -8.83
N LEU A 422 -17.08 14.61 -10.15
CA LEU A 422 -15.95 15.08 -10.96
C LEU A 422 -16.16 16.53 -11.45
N PRO A 423 -15.14 17.41 -11.38
CA PRO A 423 -15.22 18.77 -11.91
C PRO A 423 -15.26 18.77 -13.45
N GLU A 424 -16.45 19.01 -14.04
CA GLU A 424 -16.63 18.99 -15.51
C GLU A 424 -15.67 19.98 -16.20
N HIS A 425 -15.58 21.20 -15.66
CA HIS A 425 -14.80 22.30 -16.23
C HIS A 425 -13.29 22.03 -16.27
N VAL A 426 -12.80 21.09 -15.45
CA VAL A 426 -11.39 20.66 -15.40
C VAL A 426 -11.16 19.40 -16.23
N LEU A 427 -12.04 18.40 -16.11
CA LEU A 427 -11.80 17.06 -16.65
C LEU A 427 -12.41 16.82 -18.03
N ALA A 428 -13.53 17.46 -18.40
CA ALA A 428 -14.07 17.33 -19.75
C ALA A 428 -13.08 17.79 -20.85
N PRO A 429 -12.27 18.86 -20.66
CA PRO A 429 -11.18 19.20 -21.60
C PRO A 429 -10.07 18.15 -21.72
N VAL A 430 -9.82 17.35 -20.68
CA VAL A 430 -8.86 16.23 -20.72
C VAL A 430 -9.46 15.07 -21.51
N PHE A 431 -10.69 14.68 -21.18
CA PHE A 431 -11.42 13.63 -21.90
C PHE A 431 -11.64 13.98 -23.39
N GLU A 432 -11.96 15.23 -23.74
CA GLU A 432 -12.05 15.70 -25.14
C GLU A 432 -10.72 15.56 -25.91
N ALA A 433 -9.57 15.64 -25.21
CA ALA A 433 -8.25 15.59 -25.81
C ALA A 433 -7.71 14.15 -25.98
N GLU A 434 -7.96 13.29 -25.00
CA GLU A 434 -7.34 11.95 -24.91
C GLU A 434 -8.33 10.80 -25.17
N GLY A 435 -9.63 11.02 -24.94
CA GLY A 435 -10.68 10.01 -25.05
C GLY A 435 -10.77 9.04 -23.86
N THR A 436 -10.15 9.42 -22.74
CA THR A 436 -10.08 8.68 -21.48
C THR A 436 -9.67 9.65 -20.35
N LEU A 437 -9.97 9.30 -19.09
CA LEU A 437 -9.40 9.93 -17.89
C LEU A 437 -8.34 9.05 -17.19
N ASP A 438 -8.03 7.85 -17.71
CA ASP A 438 -7.19 6.84 -17.04
C ASP A 438 -5.77 7.36 -16.73
N ASN A 439 -5.29 8.34 -17.50
CA ASN A 439 -3.95 8.91 -17.41
C ASN A 439 -3.97 10.40 -16.99
N ALA A 440 -5.11 10.92 -16.53
CA ALA A 440 -5.23 12.32 -16.13
C ALA A 440 -4.37 12.62 -14.89
N ASP A 441 -3.55 13.68 -14.93
CA ASP A 441 -2.73 14.12 -13.78
C ASP A 441 -3.57 14.29 -12.50
N TRP A 442 -4.83 14.72 -12.65
CA TRP A 442 -5.80 14.90 -11.55
C TRP A 442 -6.04 13.63 -10.71
N ASN A 443 -5.79 12.43 -11.25
CA ASN A 443 -5.93 11.18 -10.52
C ASN A 443 -4.94 11.06 -9.34
N ARG A 444 -3.83 11.81 -9.34
CA ARG A 444 -2.90 11.94 -8.20
C ARG A 444 -2.57 13.39 -7.80
N ASP A 445 -2.91 14.39 -8.60
CA ASP A 445 -2.86 15.83 -8.26
C ASP A 445 -4.27 16.45 -8.32
N VAL A 446 -5.06 16.26 -7.25
CA VAL A 446 -6.44 16.78 -7.10
C VAL A 446 -6.43 18.31 -6.91
N SER A 447 -6.01 18.99 -7.97
CA SER A 447 -5.76 20.43 -8.08
C SER A 447 -7.03 21.27 -8.00
N VAL A 448 -8.19 20.66 -8.25
CA VAL A 448 -9.53 21.21 -7.99
C VAL A 448 -10.39 20.14 -7.33
N GLY A 449 -10.94 20.45 -6.15
CA GLY A 449 -11.80 19.56 -5.35
C GLY A 449 -12.84 20.38 -4.57
N ASN A 450 -13.90 19.76 -4.08
CA ASN A 450 -15.04 20.45 -3.42
C ASN A 450 -15.04 20.32 -1.88
N GLY A 451 -14.12 19.54 -1.33
CA GLY A 451 -14.16 19.03 0.04
C GLY A 451 -13.74 20.02 1.13
N ALA A 452 -13.70 19.51 2.36
CA ALA A 452 -13.25 20.26 3.54
C ALA A 452 -11.77 20.65 3.46
N PHE A 453 -10.96 19.84 2.78
CA PHE A 453 -9.54 20.05 2.55
C PHE A 453 -9.25 20.00 1.03
N VAL A 454 -8.04 20.39 0.65
CA VAL A 454 -7.49 20.23 -0.70
C VAL A 454 -6.15 19.52 -0.62
N LEU A 455 -5.81 18.71 -1.62
CA LEU A 455 -4.47 18.14 -1.70
C LEU A 455 -3.45 19.27 -1.92
N LYS A 456 -2.38 19.28 -1.13
CA LYS A 456 -1.27 20.25 -1.24
C LYS A 456 0.01 19.57 -1.71
N GLU A 457 0.27 18.36 -1.22
CA GLU A 457 1.47 17.58 -1.51
C GLU A 457 1.14 16.09 -1.44
N TRP A 458 1.75 15.29 -2.31
CA TRP A 458 1.79 13.84 -2.21
C TRP A 458 3.19 13.39 -2.65
N GLU A 459 4.05 13.14 -1.66
CA GLU A 459 5.36 12.54 -1.88
C GLU A 459 5.20 11.01 -1.82
N ALA A 460 5.47 10.34 -2.94
CA ALA A 460 5.17 8.92 -3.12
C ALA A 460 5.87 8.04 -2.07
N ALA A 461 5.15 7.04 -1.56
CA ALA A 461 5.57 6.15 -0.48
C ALA A 461 6.04 6.84 0.83
N SER A 462 5.74 8.14 1.00
CA SER A 462 6.15 8.94 2.14
C SER A 462 4.95 9.55 2.87
N HIS A 463 4.27 10.52 2.25
CA HIS A 463 3.17 11.22 2.89
C HIS A 463 2.28 12.01 1.91
N LEU A 464 1.06 12.31 2.38
CA LEU A 464 0.17 13.30 1.77
C LEU A 464 -0.04 14.45 2.75
N ILE A 465 -0.12 15.68 2.22
CA ILE A 465 -0.53 16.88 2.96
C ILE A 465 -1.85 17.38 2.37
N LEU A 466 -2.86 17.48 3.23
CA LEU A 466 -4.14 18.13 2.90
C LEU A 466 -4.22 19.47 3.63
N GLU A 467 -4.48 20.57 2.92
CA GLU A 467 -4.66 21.90 3.50
C GLU A 467 -6.15 22.27 3.65
N ALA A 468 -6.48 23.04 4.69
CA ALA A 468 -7.84 23.46 4.96
C ALA A 468 -8.39 24.32 3.81
N ASN A 469 -9.50 23.89 3.20
CA ASN A 469 -10.14 24.63 2.11
C ASN A 469 -10.80 25.91 2.65
N ASP A 470 -10.13 27.05 2.44
CA ASP A 470 -10.58 28.40 2.81
C ASP A 470 -11.98 28.75 2.23
N SER A 471 -12.35 28.13 1.12
CA SER A 471 -13.62 28.32 0.40
C SER A 471 -14.72 27.32 0.80
N TYR A 472 -14.42 26.28 1.59
CA TYR A 472 -15.37 25.19 1.88
C TYR A 472 -16.71 25.72 2.41
N TRP A 473 -17.80 25.19 1.86
CA TRP A 473 -19.13 25.80 1.93
C TRP A 473 -19.77 25.81 3.33
N ARG A 474 -19.35 24.88 4.22
CA ARG A 474 -19.71 24.89 5.66
C ARG A 474 -18.92 25.93 6.47
N GLY A 475 -17.93 26.56 5.85
CA GLY A 475 -16.88 27.37 6.45
C GLY A 475 -15.59 26.57 6.60
N ARG A 476 -14.44 27.23 6.36
CA ARG A 476 -13.09 26.68 6.52
C ARG A 476 -12.93 25.81 7.79
N PRO A 477 -12.24 24.66 7.71
CA PRO A 477 -11.78 23.89 8.87
C PRO A 477 -11.08 24.72 9.96
N LYS A 478 -11.18 24.25 11.22
CA LYS A 478 -10.58 24.89 12.40
C LYS A 478 -9.11 24.49 12.61
N ILE A 479 -8.73 23.31 12.12
CA ILE A 479 -7.35 22.93 11.83
C ILE A 479 -6.94 23.52 10.48
N ASP A 480 -5.65 23.65 10.26
CA ASP A 480 -5.06 24.23 9.05
C ASP A 480 -4.61 23.14 8.06
N GLN A 481 -4.29 21.94 8.56
CA GLN A 481 -3.60 20.90 7.82
C GLN A 481 -3.94 19.50 8.37
N ILE A 482 -4.01 18.50 7.48
CA ILE A 482 -3.97 17.07 7.83
C ILE A 482 -2.71 16.50 7.17
N ASN A 483 -1.91 15.77 7.95
CA ASN A 483 -0.77 15.01 7.46
C ASN A 483 -1.15 13.53 7.44
N ILE A 484 -0.93 12.84 6.33
CA ILE A 484 -1.12 11.40 6.21
C ILE A 484 0.24 10.78 5.96
N ILE A 485 0.80 10.08 6.94
CA ILE A 485 2.13 9.46 6.84
C ILE A 485 1.98 7.98 6.49
N VAL A 486 2.74 7.49 5.52
CA VAL A 486 2.78 6.06 5.18
C VAL A 486 3.70 5.35 6.17
N VAL A 487 3.16 4.37 6.91
CA VAL A 487 3.83 3.60 7.97
C VAL A 487 3.43 2.13 7.79
N PRO A 488 4.22 1.33 7.04
CA PRO A 488 3.80 0.02 6.53
C PRO A 488 3.90 -1.13 7.54
N ASP A 489 4.12 -0.87 8.84
CA ASP A 489 4.20 -1.90 9.87
C ASP A 489 3.60 -1.48 11.23
N ASP A 490 3.03 -2.46 11.93
CA ASP A 490 2.36 -2.30 13.22
C ASP A 490 3.29 -1.73 14.30
N GLU A 491 4.56 -2.16 14.35
CA GLU A 491 5.50 -1.73 15.40
C GLU A 491 5.84 -0.24 15.28
N ALA A 492 6.06 0.26 14.07
CA ALA A 492 6.31 1.66 13.78
C ALA A 492 5.05 2.53 14.00
N GLN A 493 3.86 2.06 13.56
CA GLN A 493 2.61 2.78 13.81
C GLN A 493 2.37 2.92 15.32
N MET A 494 2.55 1.82 16.05
CA MET A 494 2.41 1.79 17.50
C MET A 494 3.49 2.60 18.22
N ALA A 495 4.71 2.67 17.70
CA ALA A 495 5.74 3.56 18.23
C ALA A 495 5.34 5.04 18.09
N ALA A 496 4.81 5.44 16.94
CA ALA A 496 4.37 6.82 16.66
C ALA A 496 3.15 7.23 17.51
N ILE A 497 2.19 6.32 17.73
CA ILE A 497 1.08 6.50 18.70
C ILE A 497 1.64 6.67 20.12
N LYS A 498 2.56 5.79 20.56
CA LYS A 498 3.18 5.82 21.90
C LYS A 498 4.04 7.08 22.15
N THR A 499 4.44 7.83 21.13
CA THR A 499 5.18 9.10 21.26
C THR A 499 4.38 10.36 20.92
N GLY A 500 3.12 10.22 20.50
CA GLY A 500 2.28 11.36 20.11
C GLY A 500 2.68 12.01 18.77
N ASP A 501 3.43 11.28 17.93
CA ASP A 501 3.72 11.69 16.55
C ASP A 501 2.53 11.37 15.62
N THR A 502 1.70 10.39 15.99
CA THR A 502 0.39 10.09 15.39
C THR A 502 -0.74 10.60 16.29
N ASP A 503 -1.72 11.31 15.70
CA ASP A 503 -2.98 11.66 16.35
C ASP A 503 -4.10 10.65 16.07
N ILE A 504 -4.18 10.12 14.85
CA ILE A 504 -5.21 9.15 14.45
C ILE A 504 -4.55 7.94 13.81
N GLY A 505 -4.53 6.82 14.53
CA GLY A 505 -4.13 5.51 14.03
C GLY A 505 -5.33 4.71 13.53
N ILE A 506 -5.09 3.88 12.51
CA ILE A 506 -6.11 3.09 11.78
C ILE A 506 -5.66 1.62 11.71
N PHE A 507 -6.59 0.69 11.47
CA PHE A 507 -6.28 -0.76 11.35
C PHE A 507 -5.44 -1.31 12.50
N LEU A 508 -5.75 -0.91 13.74
CA LEU A 508 -4.97 -1.27 14.92
C LEU A 508 -4.98 -2.78 15.19
N SER A 509 -3.81 -3.34 15.45
CA SER A 509 -3.70 -4.71 15.94
C SER A 509 -4.40 -4.88 17.30
N TYR A 510 -5.32 -5.83 17.39
CA TYR A 510 -5.99 -6.21 18.64
C TYR A 510 -5.01 -6.63 19.76
N ALA A 511 -3.77 -7.00 19.41
CA ALA A 511 -2.69 -7.29 20.35
C ALA A 511 -2.16 -6.04 21.09
N ASP A 512 -2.21 -4.87 20.46
CA ASP A 512 -1.69 -3.62 21.02
C ASP A 512 -2.75 -2.81 21.78
N ILE A 513 -4.05 -3.03 21.55
CA ILE A 513 -5.14 -2.35 22.28
C ILE A 513 -4.93 -2.34 23.80
N PRO A 514 -4.57 -3.46 24.48
CA PRO A 514 -4.30 -3.46 25.92
C PRO A 514 -3.09 -2.61 26.35
N THR A 515 -2.21 -2.25 25.42
CA THR A 515 -1.08 -1.32 25.64
C THR A 515 -1.48 0.12 25.34
N ILE A 516 -2.39 0.35 24.39
CA ILE A 516 -2.97 1.68 24.13
C ILE A 516 -3.84 2.11 25.33
N ASP A 517 -4.61 1.20 25.91
CA ASP A 517 -5.42 1.41 27.13
C ASP A 517 -4.58 1.79 28.38
N GLU A 518 -3.25 1.65 28.36
CA GLU A 518 -2.35 2.13 29.41
C GLU A 518 -1.80 3.55 29.17
N LEU A 519 -2.12 4.20 28.05
CA LEU A 519 -1.74 5.58 27.73
C LEU A 519 -2.69 6.60 28.39
N ASP A 520 -2.16 7.68 28.97
CA ASP A 520 -2.97 8.72 29.64
C ASP A 520 -3.69 9.66 28.65
N ASP A 521 -3.23 9.72 27.39
CA ASP A 521 -3.57 10.76 26.40
C ASP A 521 -4.03 10.24 25.02
N VAL A 522 -4.32 8.94 24.87
CA VAL A 522 -4.86 8.34 23.64
C VAL A 522 -6.14 7.58 23.97
N ASP A 523 -7.24 7.89 23.27
CA ASP A 523 -8.52 7.19 23.40
C ASP A 523 -8.66 6.14 22.27
N VAL A 524 -9.00 4.88 22.60
CA VAL A 524 -9.40 3.86 21.61
C VAL A 524 -10.89 4.01 21.28
N VAL A 525 -11.22 3.99 19.98
CA VAL A 525 -12.58 4.15 19.47
C VAL A 525 -12.89 3.01 18.49
N THR A 526 -13.86 2.17 18.84
CA THR A 526 -14.43 1.14 17.94
C THR A 526 -15.77 1.60 17.40
N VAL A 527 -16.01 1.43 16.10
CA VAL A 527 -17.27 1.80 15.42
C VAL A 527 -17.84 0.62 14.63
N LEU A 528 -19.16 0.56 14.51
CA LEU A 528 -19.83 -0.42 13.64
C LEU A 528 -19.71 0.03 12.19
N SER A 529 -19.00 -0.75 11.37
CA SER A 529 -18.74 -0.50 9.94
C SER A 529 -19.32 -1.56 8.98
N GLY A 530 -19.98 -2.58 9.53
CA GLY A 530 -20.55 -3.70 8.77
C GLY A 530 -19.51 -4.73 8.29
N TYR A 531 -18.22 -4.43 8.41
CA TYR A 531 -17.14 -5.37 8.09
C TYR A 531 -17.16 -6.60 9.01
N ASN A 532 -16.98 -7.76 8.39
CA ASN A 532 -16.90 -9.04 9.08
C ASN A 532 -15.82 -9.87 8.39
N GLU A 533 -14.78 -10.25 9.13
CA GLU A 533 -13.77 -11.18 8.64
C GLU A 533 -14.41 -12.57 8.54
N SER A 534 -14.31 -13.16 7.36
CA SER A 534 -15.24 -14.18 6.89
C SER A 534 -14.52 -15.29 6.14
N TRP A 535 -15.01 -16.52 6.30
CA TRP A 535 -14.69 -17.64 5.43
C TRP A 535 -15.72 -17.79 4.33
N PHE A 536 -15.20 -17.94 3.12
CA PHE A 536 -15.94 -18.20 1.90
C PHE A 536 -15.50 -19.54 1.33
N PHE A 537 -16.43 -20.22 0.66
CA PHE A 537 -16.21 -21.55 0.08
C PHE A 537 -16.29 -21.47 -1.44
N ASN A 538 -15.34 -22.09 -2.14
CA ASN A 538 -15.48 -22.30 -3.57
C ASN A 538 -16.55 -23.37 -3.81
N LEU A 539 -17.61 -22.97 -4.52
CA LEU A 539 -18.78 -23.76 -4.85
C LEU A 539 -19.05 -23.80 -6.35
N ASN A 540 -18.07 -23.41 -7.17
CA ASN A 540 -18.15 -23.53 -8.62
C ASN A 540 -18.39 -25.00 -9.04
N THR A 541 -19.12 -25.19 -10.14
CA THR A 541 -19.52 -26.51 -10.67
C THR A 541 -19.41 -26.64 -12.17
N ASP A 542 -18.81 -25.66 -12.87
CA ASP A 542 -18.56 -25.78 -14.32
C ASP A 542 -17.58 -26.94 -14.61
N GLU A 543 -17.67 -27.55 -15.79
CA GLU A 543 -16.76 -28.62 -16.23
C GLU A 543 -15.33 -28.11 -16.52
N THR A 544 -15.13 -26.79 -16.55
CA THR A 544 -13.83 -26.09 -16.44
C THR A 544 -13.33 -26.05 -14.99
N ALA A 545 -14.22 -25.74 -14.04
CA ALA A 545 -13.95 -25.71 -12.60
C ALA A 545 -13.92 -27.10 -11.94
N ALA A 546 -14.01 -28.18 -12.70
CA ALA A 546 -13.75 -29.54 -12.21
C ALA A 546 -12.29 -29.74 -11.73
N ASP A 547 -11.38 -28.83 -12.09
CA ASP A 547 -10.02 -28.72 -11.53
C ASP A 547 -9.91 -27.62 -10.43
N ASN A 548 -10.94 -26.78 -10.21
CA ASN A 548 -10.95 -25.59 -9.33
C ASN A 548 -12.15 -25.61 -8.36
N GLY A 549 -12.03 -26.31 -7.22
CA GLY A 549 -13.03 -26.36 -6.15
C GLY A 549 -13.34 -27.79 -5.69
N HIS A 550 -12.99 -28.11 -4.45
CA HIS A 550 -12.97 -29.47 -3.96
C HIS A 550 -14.39 -30.03 -3.77
N ALA A 551 -14.72 -31.09 -4.52
CA ALA A 551 -16.06 -31.66 -4.64
C ALA A 551 -16.73 -32.11 -3.32
N ALA A 552 -16.01 -32.15 -2.19
CA ALA A 552 -16.60 -32.32 -0.87
C ALA A 552 -17.46 -31.12 -0.45
N LEU A 553 -17.04 -29.89 -0.77
CA LEU A 553 -17.71 -28.66 -0.35
C LEU A 553 -19.11 -28.52 -0.94
N GLN A 554 -19.42 -29.21 -2.04
CA GLN A 554 -20.74 -29.29 -2.63
C GLN A 554 -21.79 -29.98 -1.72
N ASP A 555 -21.36 -30.82 -0.77
CA ASP A 555 -22.24 -31.38 0.26
C ASP A 555 -22.30 -30.42 1.46
N VAL A 556 -23.44 -29.76 1.67
CA VAL A 556 -23.69 -28.84 2.79
C VAL A 556 -23.28 -29.41 4.16
N ARG A 557 -23.33 -30.73 4.35
CA ARG A 557 -22.92 -31.38 5.60
C ARG A 557 -21.41 -31.33 5.84
N VAL A 558 -20.60 -31.24 4.79
CA VAL A 558 -19.15 -31.01 4.90
C VAL A 558 -18.89 -29.57 5.32
N ARG A 559 -19.58 -28.58 4.74
CA ARG A 559 -19.46 -27.17 5.16
C ARG A 559 -19.91 -26.95 6.60
N GLN A 560 -21.04 -27.54 6.99
CA GLN A 560 -21.49 -27.58 8.38
C GLN A 560 -20.49 -28.32 9.29
N ALA A 561 -19.83 -29.37 8.82
CA ALA A 561 -18.79 -30.04 9.60
C ALA A 561 -17.55 -29.15 9.80
N ILE A 562 -17.09 -28.46 8.77
CA ILE A 562 -16.01 -27.47 8.84
C ILE A 562 -16.35 -26.39 9.87
N ALA A 563 -17.57 -25.84 9.82
CA ALA A 563 -18.02 -24.81 10.74
C ALA A 563 -18.03 -25.26 12.21
N TYR A 564 -18.55 -26.46 12.53
CA TYR A 564 -18.47 -27.00 13.91
C TYR A 564 -17.08 -27.54 14.31
N ALA A 565 -16.13 -27.66 13.38
CA ALA A 565 -14.81 -28.24 13.64
C ALA A 565 -13.78 -27.23 14.16
N VAL A 566 -14.00 -25.93 13.96
CA VAL A 566 -13.05 -24.86 14.33
C VAL A 566 -13.59 -24.06 15.52
N ASP A 567 -12.75 -23.79 16.51
CA ASP A 567 -13.10 -22.99 17.68
C ASP A 567 -12.78 -21.50 17.42
N PHE A 568 -13.68 -20.82 16.71
CA PHE A 568 -13.52 -19.39 16.41
C PHE A 568 -13.65 -18.49 17.66
N ASP A 569 -14.38 -18.92 18.69
CA ASP A 569 -14.37 -18.28 20.02
C ASP A 569 -12.96 -18.30 20.61
N ALA A 570 -12.26 -19.45 20.55
CA ALA A 570 -10.87 -19.57 20.99
C ALA A 570 -9.90 -18.76 20.11
N ILE A 571 -10.10 -18.70 18.78
CA ILE A 571 -9.29 -17.86 17.88
C ILE A 571 -9.42 -16.38 18.25
N CYS A 572 -10.65 -15.90 18.45
CA CYS A 572 -10.90 -14.51 18.91
C CYS A 572 -10.30 -14.25 20.31
N GLN A 573 -10.35 -15.22 21.22
CA GLN A 573 -9.80 -15.06 22.56
C GLN A 573 -8.25 -15.13 22.61
N GLU A 574 -7.61 -15.95 21.78
CA GLU A 574 -6.15 -16.20 21.83
C GLU A 574 -5.34 -15.36 20.84
N LEU A 575 -5.86 -15.06 19.64
CA LEU A 575 -5.18 -14.23 18.63
C LEU A 575 -5.64 -12.77 18.66
N LEU A 576 -6.94 -12.52 18.88
CA LEU A 576 -7.54 -11.17 18.93
C LEU A 576 -7.79 -10.70 20.39
N TYR A 577 -7.16 -11.37 21.36
CA TYR A 577 -7.13 -11.03 22.79
C TYR A 577 -8.51 -10.91 23.48
N GLY A 578 -9.59 -11.35 22.81
CA GLY A 578 -10.97 -11.17 23.25
C GLY A 578 -11.55 -9.77 23.00
N GLY A 579 -10.94 -8.98 22.12
CA GLY A 579 -11.47 -7.67 21.71
C GLY A 579 -12.65 -7.75 20.72
N THR A 580 -12.81 -8.89 20.04
CA THR A 580 -13.95 -9.19 19.16
C THR A 580 -14.40 -10.67 19.34
N TYR A 581 -15.39 -11.10 18.56
CA TYR A 581 -16.11 -12.38 18.66
C TYR A 581 -16.54 -12.89 17.27
N PRO A 582 -16.77 -14.21 17.07
CA PRO A 582 -17.26 -14.74 15.80
C PRO A 582 -18.72 -14.33 15.52
N PRO A 583 -19.02 -13.68 14.37
CA PRO A 583 -20.34 -13.17 14.06
C PRO A 583 -21.22 -14.27 13.45
N PRO A 584 -22.43 -14.55 14.01
CA PRO A 584 -23.31 -15.60 13.50
C PRO A 584 -24.06 -15.22 12.21
N SER A 585 -24.02 -13.94 11.81
CA SER A 585 -24.69 -13.40 10.62
C SER A 585 -23.85 -12.29 9.98
N LYS A 586 -23.85 -12.18 8.64
CA LYS A 586 -23.03 -11.21 7.87
C LYS A 586 -23.30 -9.74 8.21
N TRP A 587 -24.47 -9.41 8.77
CA TRP A 587 -24.84 -8.04 9.14
C TRP A 587 -25.05 -7.90 10.65
N GLU A 588 -24.17 -8.51 11.45
CA GLU A 588 -24.22 -8.49 12.92
C GLU A 588 -24.33 -7.05 13.48
N GLU A 589 -24.95 -6.90 14.65
CA GLU A 589 -25.32 -5.61 15.27
C GLU A 589 -26.27 -4.68 14.44
N THR A 590 -26.52 -4.95 13.15
CA THR A 590 -27.48 -4.19 12.31
C THR A 590 -28.93 -4.74 12.41
N PRO A 591 -29.95 -4.02 11.90
CA PRO A 591 -31.32 -4.55 11.74
C PRO A 591 -31.43 -5.76 10.78
N TYR A 592 -30.45 -5.92 9.89
CA TYR A 592 -30.43 -6.93 8.82
C TYR A 592 -29.94 -8.30 9.29
N ALA A 593 -29.27 -8.40 10.46
CA ALA A 593 -28.84 -9.64 11.08
C ALA A 593 -29.97 -10.69 11.17
N TYR A 594 -29.71 -11.94 10.75
CA TYR A 594 -30.68 -13.03 10.88
C TYR A 594 -30.77 -13.52 12.35
N PRO A 595 -31.88 -13.27 13.07
CA PRO A 595 -31.90 -13.39 14.53
C PRO A 595 -32.02 -14.82 15.07
N ASP A 596 -32.24 -15.81 14.20
CA ASP A 596 -32.35 -17.25 14.51
C ASP A 596 -31.17 -18.04 13.89
N ALA A 597 -30.01 -17.39 13.68
CA ALA A 597 -28.79 -18.01 13.17
C ALA A 597 -28.23 -19.09 14.12
N ASP A 598 -27.72 -20.20 13.58
CA ASP A 598 -26.85 -21.11 14.33
C ASP A 598 -25.44 -20.48 14.39
N PRO A 599 -24.85 -20.23 15.58
CA PRO A 599 -23.52 -19.64 15.69
C PRO A 599 -22.38 -20.64 15.39
N TYR A 600 -22.71 -21.88 14.99
CA TYR A 600 -21.75 -22.93 14.66
C TYR A 600 -20.73 -23.31 15.77
N ALA A 601 -21.03 -22.92 17.02
CA ALA A 601 -20.18 -23.12 18.19
C ALA A 601 -19.57 -24.53 18.29
N TYR A 602 -18.26 -24.57 18.55
CA TYR A 602 -17.35 -25.71 18.43
C TYR A 602 -17.92 -27.04 18.99
N ASP A 603 -18.14 -27.99 18.09
CA ASP A 603 -18.54 -29.37 18.38
C ASP A 603 -17.87 -30.33 17.37
N PRO A 604 -16.61 -30.72 17.61
CA PRO A 604 -15.88 -31.62 16.70
C PRO A 604 -16.49 -33.02 16.66
N ALA A 605 -17.32 -33.40 17.65
CA ALA A 605 -18.05 -34.67 17.63
C ALA A 605 -19.22 -34.62 16.63
N LYS A 606 -19.93 -33.48 16.55
CA LYS A 606 -20.94 -33.21 15.52
C LYS A 606 -20.31 -33.07 14.13
N ALA A 607 -19.15 -32.41 14.01
CA ALA A 607 -18.39 -32.34 12.77
C ALA A 607 -18.02 -33.74 12.24
N MET A 608 -17.40 -34.59 13.07
CA MET A 608 -17.10 -35.98 12.71
C MET A 608 -18.36 -36.78 12.32
N GLN A 609 -19.49 -36.58 13.01
CA GLN A 609 -20.74 -37.27 12.66
C GLN A 609 -21.28 -36.81 11.30
N LEU A 610 -21.22 -35.51 10.99
CA LEU A 610 -21.65 -34.96 9.70
C LEU A 610 -20.80 -35.51 8.55
N LEU A 611 -19.48 -35.67 8.76
CA LEU A 611 -18.56 -36.29 7.80
C LEU A 611 -18.85 -37.80 7.61
N ASP A 612 -19.07 -38.54 8.70
CA ASP A 612 -19.51 -39.95 8.67
C ASP A 612 -20.83 -40.11 7.90
N ASP A 613 -21.85 -39.28 8.19
CA ASP A 613 -23.15 -39.27 7.53
C ASP A 613 -23.05 -38.81 6.05
N ALA A 614 -22.06 -37.98 5.71
CA ALA A 614 -21.71 -37.60 4.33
C ALA A 614 -20.90 -38.68 3.58
N GLY A 615 -20.41 -39.70 4.29
CA GLY A 615 -19.63 -40.81 3.73
C GLY A 615 -18.14 -40.53 3.53
N TRP A 616 -17.62 -39.48 4.17
CA TRP A 616 -16.18 -39.17 4.23
C TRP A 616 -15.57 -39.87 5.43
N VAL A 617 -14.68 -40.84 5.21
CA VAL A 617 -14.10 -41.66 6.29
C VAL A 617 -12.62 -41.94 6.02
N ASP A 618 -11.77 -41.97 7.03
CA ASP A 618 -10.42 -42.51 6.89
C ASP A 618 -10.53 -44.03 6.57
N SER A 619 -10.38 -44.40 5.30
CA SER A 619 -10.45 -45.80 4.85
C SER A 619 -9.07 -46.46 4.74
N ASN A 620 -8.00 -45.67 4.78
CA ASN A 620 -6.65 -46.08 4.43
C ASN A 620 -5.68 -46.14 5.64
N GLY A 621 -5.93 -45.31 6.67
CA GLY A 621 -5.21 -45.22 7.93
C GLY A 621 -4.10 -44.15 8.02
N ASP A 622 -4.11 -43.11 7.18
CA ASP A 622 -3.12 -42.02 7.20
C ASP A 622 -3.49 -40.84 8.11
N GLY A 623 -4.79 -40.56 8.28
CA GLY A 623 -5.33 -39.51 9.16
C GLY A 623 -6.31 -38.58 8.46
N THR A 624 -6.29 -38.50 7.13
CA THR A 624 -7.28 -37.74 6.35
C THR A 624 -8.50 -38.63 6.04
N ARG A 625 -9.69 -38.03 5.90
CA ARG A 625 -10.87 -38.76 5.41
C ARG A 625 -10.83 -38.87 3.89
N ASP A 626 -11.28 -39.99 3.35
CA ASP A 626 -11.45 -40.19 1.92
C ASP A 626 -12.89 -40.59 1.54
N LYS A 627 -13.23 -40.40 0.26
CA LYS A 627 -14.50 -40.80 -0.33
C LYS A 627 -14.35 -41.05 -1.82
N ASP A 628 -14.81 -42.22 -2.28
CA ASP A 628 -14.77 -42.67 -3.68
C ASP A 628 -13.38 -42.59 -4.37
N GLY A 629 -12.30 -42.46 -3.60
CA GLY A 629 -10.91 -42.33 -4.07
C GLY A 629 -10.35 -40.90 -4.11
N VAL A 630 -11.09 -39.92 -3.59
CA VAL A 630 -10.63 -38.55 -3.34
C VAL A 630 -10.33 -38.40 -1.84
N GLU A 631 -9.24 -37.71 -1.50
CA GLU A 631 -8.84 -37.39 -0.12
C GLU A 631 -9.35 -36.00 0.27
N LEU A 632 -9.83 -35.82 1.51
CA LEU A 632 -10.42 -34.57 1.99
C LEU A 632 -9.35 -33.57 2.44
N VAL A 633 -8.56 -33.09 1.48
CA VAL A 633 -7.61 -31.98 1.63
C VAL A 633 -8.20 -30.76 0.92
N LEU A 634 -8.15 -29.59 1.56
CA LEU A 634 -8.70 -28.33 1.03
C LEU A 634 -7.60 -27.25 0.95
N THR A 635 -7.56 -26.50 -0.14
CA THR A 635 -6.72 -25.30 -0.28
C THR A 635 -7.34 -24.11 0.46
N TYR A 636 -6.61 -23.56 1.43
CA TYR A 636 -7.02 -22.38 2.20
C TYR A 636 -6.16 -21.17 1.80
N ALA A 637 -6.79 -20.14 1.25
CA ALA A 637 -6.15 -18.93 0.73
C ALA A 637 -6.49 -17.65 1.53
N THR A 638 -5.55 -16.70 1.57
CA THR A 638 -5.71 -15.31 2.05
C THR A 638 -4.67 -14.41 1.40
N THR A 639 -4.86 -13.09 1.51
CA THR A 639 -3.80 -12.09 1.31
C THR A 639 -2.59 -12.39 2.21
N GLN A 640 -1.40 -12.52 1.61
CA GLN A 640 -0.12 -12.70 2.29
C GLN A 640 0.22 -11.49 3.17
N GLY A 641 0.95 -11.70 4.27
CA GLY A 641 1.50 -10.64 5.13
C GLY A 641 0.54 -10.09 6.18
N ARG A 642 -0.77 -10.35 6.06
CA ARG A 642 -1.74 -10.11 7.14
C ARG A 642 -1.60 -11.20 8.19
N GLU A 643 -0.62 -11.07 9.08
CA GLU A 643 -0.20 -12.12 10.04
C GLU A 643 -1.37 -12.78 10.78
N VAL A 644 -2.37 -12.02 11.21
CA VAL A 644 -3.54 -12.55 11.94
C VAL A 644 -4.35 -13.56 11.12
N ARG A 645 -4.44 -13.39 9.79
CA ARG A 645 -5.07 -14.37 8.89
C ARG A 645 -4.17 -15.60 8.73
N GLU A 646 -2.86 -15.43 8.60
CA GLU A 646 -1.90 -16.54 8.49
C GLU A 646 -1.82 -17.39 9.78
N GLN A 647 -1.89 -16.75 10.96
CA GLN A 647 -2.00 -17.42 12.25
C GLN A 647 -3.34 -18.15 12.39
N THR A 648 -4.44 -17.53 11.93
CA THR A 648 -5.77 -18.16 11.88
C THR A 648 -5.75 -19.43 11.02
N GLN A 649 -5.11 -19.40 9.84
CA GLN A 649 -4.94 -20.58 8.98
C GLN A 649 -4.24 -21.75 9.69
N VAL A 650 -3.17 -21.48 10.43
CA VAL A 650 -2.41 -22.51 11.15
C VAL A 650 -3.22 -23.12 12.31
N VAL A 651 -3.97 -22.29 13.05
CA VAL A 651 -4.85 -22.77 14.14
C VAL A 651 -6.02 -23.59 13.56
N ALA A 652 -6.66 -23.09 12.51
CA ALA A 652 -7.73 -23.78 11.79
C ALA A 652 -7.28 -25.12 11.18
N GLN A 653 -6.08 -25.19 10.60
CA GLN A 653 -5.50 -26.43 10.08
C GLN A 653 -5.41 -27.52 11.16
N GLN A 654 -5.03 -27.17 12.39
CA GLN A 654 -4.97 -28.14 13.49
C GLN A 654 -6.37 -28.58 13.95
N TYR A 655 -7.35 -27.66 14.01
CA TYR A 655 -8.74 -28.00 14.33
C TYR A 655 -9.38 -28.92 13.27
N LEU A 656 -9.13 -28.65 11.99
CA LEU A 656 -9.64 -29.45 10.88
C LEU A 656 -8.95 -30.82 10.78
N ALA A 657 -7.65 -30.90 11.06
CA ALA A 657 -6.93 -32.16 11.14
C ALA A 657 -7.49 -33.09 12.24
N ASP A 658 -7.91 -32.55 13.40
CA ASP A 658 -8.49 -33.32 14.50
C ASP A 658 -9.84 -33.99 14.15
N VAL A 659 -10.57 -33.49 13.12
CA VAL A 659 -11.77 -34.14 12.57
C VAL A 659 -11.49 -34.95 11.30
N GLY A 660 -10.27 -34.93 10.77
CA GLY A 660 -9.83 -35.67 9.57
C GLY A 660 -10.00 -34.91 8.25
N ILE A 661 -9.84 -33.58 8.27
CA ILE A 661 -9.78 -32.70 7.09
C ILE A 661 -8.36 -32.14 6.98
N GLY A 662 -7.70 -32.34 5.84
CA GLY A 662 -6.41 -31.73 5.56
C GLY A 662 -6.56 -30.29 5.05
N ILE A 663 -5.57 -29.44 5.31
CA ILE A 663 -5.46 -28.08 4.77
C ILE A 663 -4.09 -27.88 4.12
N GLU A 664 -4.08 -27.42 2.87
CA GLU A 664 -2.90 -26.83 2.22
C GLU A 664 -3.06 -25.30 2.19
N ILE A 665 -2.07 -24.56 2.67
CA ILE A 665 -2.12 -23.09 2.74
C ILE A 665 -1.52 -22.50 1.47
N GLN A 666 -2.25 -21.62 0.77
CA GLN A 666 -1.83 -20.97 -0.46
C GLN A 666 -2.23 -19.49 -0.47
N ASN A 667 -1.31 -18.61 -0.05
CA ASN A 667 -1.54 -17.18 0.04
C ASN A 667 -0.95 -16.43 -1.16
N GLY A 668 -1.53 -15.27 -1.50
CA GLY A 668 -1.08 -14.41 -2.59
C GLY A 668 -0.85 -12.96 -2.15
N SER A 669 0.02 -12.23 -2.85
CA SER A 669 0.18 -10.78 -2.66
C SER A 669 -1.11 -10.02 -2.99
N TYR A 670 -1.32 -8.87 -2.34
CA TYR A 670 -2.54 -8.07 -2.51
C TYR A 670 -2.85 -7.76 -3.99
N ASP A 671 -1.85 -7.22 -4.72
CA ASP A 671 -1.88 -6.84 -6.15
C ASP A 671 -2.02 -8.01 -7.15
N VAL A 672 -2.31 -9.21 -6.65
CA VAL A 672 -2.57 -10.42 -7.44
C VAL A 672 -3.82 -11.12 -6.93
N PHE A 673 -4.07 -11.12 -5.61
CA PHE A 673 -5.18 -11.84 -4.98
C PHE A 673 -6.56 -11.37 -5.45
N TRP A 674 -6.69 -10.07 -5.76
CA TRP A 674 -7.95 -9.38 -6.08
C TRP A 674 -8.20 -9.13 -7.57
N ASN A 675 -7.28 -9.52 -8.45
CA ASN A 675 -7.38 -9.29 -9.88
C ASN A 675 -8.66 -9.92 -10.47
N SER A 676 -9.20 -9.34 -11.54
CA SER A 676 -10.44 -9.83 -12.15
C SER A 676 -10.25 -11.18 -12.85
N TYR A 677 -11.33 -11.83 -13.27
CA TYR A 677 -11.22 -13.04 -14.09
C TYR A 677 -10.60 -12.72 -15.46
N GLY A 678 -10.77 -11.49 -15.97
CA GLY A 678 -10.09 -11.00 -17.17
C GLY A 678 -8.56 -10.89 -17.03
N GLU A 679 -8.06 -10.92 -15.79
CA GLU A 679 -6.65 -10.74 -15.41
C GLU A 679 -6.02 -12.02 -14.82
N ASP A 680 -6.65 -13.19 -15.01
CA ASP A 680 -6.25 -14.49 -14.44
C ASP A 680 -6.21 -14.54 -12.88
N GLY A 681 -6.94 -13.64 -12.20
CA GLY A 681 -6.92 -13.50 -10.73
C GLY A 681 -7.32 -14.77 -9.97
N PRO A 682 -6.62 -15.15 -8.88
CA PRO A 682 -6.73 -16.48 -8.28
C PRO A 682 -8.07 -16.69 -7.55
N ILE A 683 -8.64 -15.64 -6.94
CA ILE A 683 -9.95 -15.73 -6.29
C ILE A 683 -11.06 -15.70 -7.35
N ALA A 684 -11.02 -14.77 -8.31
CA ALA A 684 -11.99 -14.72 -9.41
C ALA A 684 -12.00 -15.98 -10.30
N THR A 685 -10.88 -16.69 -10.43
CA THR A 685 -10.77 -17.97 -11.17
C THR A 685 -10.99 -19.22 -10.30
N GLY A 686 -11.24 -19.08 -8.99
CA GLY A 686 -11.56 -20.20 -8.09
C GLY A 686 -10.36 -21.07 -7.67
N GLN A 687 -9.16 -20.53 -7.59
CA GLN A 687 -7.92 -21.23 -7.17
C GLN A 687 -7.82 -21.41 -5.64
N PHE A 688 -8.95 -21.73 -5.00
CA PHE A 688 -9.11 -21.94 -3.56
C PHE A 688 -10.25 -22.94 -3.28
N ASP A 689 -10.30 -23.47 -2.05
CA ASP A 689 -11.45 -24.23 -1.51
C ASP A 689 -12.11 -23.48 -0.35
N ILE A 690 -11.27 -22.98 0.57
CA ILE A 690 -11.62 -22.00 1.59
C ILE A 690 -10.82 -20.73 1.29
N ALA A 691 -11.45 -19.57 1.35
CA ALA A 691 -10.74 -18.29 1.33
C ALA A 691 -11.22 -17.39 2.45
N GLN A 692 -10.31 -16.56 2.97
CA GLN A 692 -10.57 -15.65 4.08
C GLN A 692 -10.31 -14.20 3.68
N TRP A 693 -11.29 -13.34 3.95
CA TRP A 693 -11.14 -11.88 3.96
C TRP A 693 -12.29 -11.20 4.73
N SER A 694 -12.19 -9.88 4.91
CA SER A 694 -13.23 -9.04 5.49
C SER A 694 -13.93 -8.21 4.39
N ASP A 695 -15.26 -8.16 4.40
CA ASP A 695 -16.04 -7.44 3.38
C ASP A 695 -17.29 -6.71 3.93
N SER A 696 -17.53 -5.50 3.40
CA SER A 696 -18.71 -4.66 3.65
C SER A 696 -19.01 -3.87 2.35
N PRO A 697 -19.75 -4.44 1.38
CA PRO A 697 -19.88 -3.85 0.04
C PRO A 697 -20.74 -2.58 0.00
N ALA A 698 -21.60 -2.36 0.99
CA ALA A 698 -22.27 -1.09 1.25
C ALA A 698 -22.73 -1.03 2.72
N PHE A 699 -22.62 0.15 3.33
CA PHE A 699 -22.99 0.41 4.73
C PHE A 699 -23.38 1.89 4.87
N PRO A 700 -24.35 2.30 5.73
CA PRO A 700 -25.14 1.50 6.67
C PRO A 700 -26.30 0.72 6.03
N ASP A 701 -26.54 0.90 4.74
CA ASP A 701 -27.61 0.25 3.99
C ASP A 701 -27.01 -0.69 2.92
N PRO A 702 -27.03 -2.03 3.16
CA PRO A 702 -26.24 -2.98 2.39
C PRO A 702 -26.83 -3.31 1.02
N SER A 703 -25.96 -3.74 0.13
CA SER A 703 -26.30 -4.50 -1.07
C SER A 703 -25.57 -5.85 -1.02
N GLU A 704 -26.07 -6.83 -1.77
CA GLU A 704 -25.55 -8.20 -1.79
C GLU A 704 -25.51 -8.78 -3.22
N SER A 705 -25.38 -7.90 -4.22
CA SER A 705 -25.35 -8.23 -5.65
C SER A 705 -24.26 -9.26 -6.00
N GLN A 706 -23.14 -9.28 -5.27
CA GLN A 706 -22.04 -10.25 -5.42
C GLN A 706 -22.43 -11.72 -5.06
N TRP A 707 -23.67 -11.99 -4.63
CA TRP A 707 -24.22 -13.34 -4.47
C TRP A 707 -25.18 -13.77 -5.60
N LEU A 708 -25.42 -12.89 -6.58
CA LEU A 708 -26.30 -13.21 -7.72
C LEU A 708 -25.63 -14.22 -8.66
N CYS A 709 -26.46 -15.03 -9.33
CA CYS A 709 -25.99 -15.97 -10.36
C CYS A 709 -25.45 -15.26 -11.62
N SER A 710 -25.72 -13.96 -11.79
CA SER A 710 -25.19 -13.14 -12.88
C SER A 710 -23.73 -12.74 -12.66
N GLU A 711 -23.30 -12.59 -11.40
CA GLU A 711 -21.96 -12.09 -11.04
C GLU A 711 -20.88 -13.19 -11.04
N ILE A 712 -21.20 -14.40 -11.51
CA ILE A 712 -20.21 -15.49 -11.55
C ILE A 712 -19.15 -15.17 -12.63
N PRO A 713 -17.86 -15.06 -12.26
CA PRO A 713 -16.81 -14.66 -13.20
C PRO A 713 -16.68 -15.65 -14.36
N SER A 714 -16.53 -15.13 -15.58
CA SER A 714 -16.44 -15.94 -16.80
C SER A 714 -15.90 -15.14 -18.00
N ASP A 715 -15.59 -15.82 -19.11
CA ASP A 715 -15.24 -15.19 -20.40
C ASP A 715 -16.32 -14.18 -20.88
N GLU A 716 -17.58 -14.37 -20.46
CA GLU A 716 -18.71 -13.48 -20.74
C GLU A 716 -18.96 -12.40 -19.65
N ALA A 717 -18.37 -12.54 -18.45
CA ALA A 717 -18.45 -11.61 -17.33
C ALA A 717 -17.11 -11.56 -16.57
N PRO A 718 -16.06 -10.92 -17.12
CA PRO A 718 -14.72 -10.95 -16.55
C PRO A 718 -14.59 -10.17 -15.23
N GLU A 719 -15.45 -9.17 -15.03
CA GLU A 719 -15.50 -8.33 -13.82
C GLU A 719 -16.55 -8.84 -12.79
N GLY A 720 -17.01 -10.08 -12.94
CA GLY A 720 -17.95 -10.70 -12.01
C GLY A 720 -17.40 -10.78 -10.57
N THR A 721 -18.26 -10.55 -9.58
CA THR A 721 -17.89 -10.45 -8.16
C THR A 721 -18.28 -11.68 -7.31
N ASN A 722 -19.04 -12.63 -7.85
CA ASN A 722 -19.40 -13.90 -7.19
C ASN A 722 -18.26 -14.92 -7.33
N TRP A 723 -17.12 -14.61 -6.73
CA TRP A 723 -15.88 -15.41 -6.74
C TRP A 723 -16.05 -16.80 -6.08
N TYR A 724 -17.17 -17.02 -5.40
CA TYR A 724 -17.58 -18.30 -4.83
C TYR A 724 -18.09 -19.29 -5.90
N GLY A 725 -18.39 -18.82 -7.11
CA GLY A 725 -19.01 -19.62 -8.17
C GLY A 725 -20.41 -20.14 -7.79
N LEU A 726 -21.09 -19.47 -6.86
CA LEU A 726 -22.32 -19.95 -6.26
C LEU A 726 -23.54 -19.47 -7.05
N CYS A 727 -24.32 -20.40 -7.60
CA CYS A 727 -25.70 -20.12 -8.01
C CYS A 727 -26.69 -20.94 -7.18
N ASP A 728 -27.53 -20.23 -6.42
CA ASP A 728 -28.64 -20.78 -5.65
C ASP A 728 -29.90 -19.96 -5.93
N GLU A 729 -30.88 -20.54 -6.63
CA GLU A 729 -32.05 -19.81 -7.14
C GLU A 729 -32.94 -19.25 -6.01
N ASP A 730 -32.92 -19.86 -4.81
CA ASP A 730 -33.61 -19.34 -3.62
C ASP A 730 -32.88 -18.11 -3.02
N LEU A 731 -31.56 -17.97 -3.27
CA LEU A 731 -30.71 -16.87 -2.81
C LEU A 731 -30.75 -15.71 -3.81
N ASP A 732 -30.48 -15.96 -5.10
CA ASP A 732 -30.53 -14.94 -6.17
C ASP A 732 -31.90 -14.23 -6.20
N ALA A 733 -32.99 -15.00 -6.13
CA ALA A 733 -34.34 -14.43 -6.08
C ALA A 733 -34.65 -13.66 -4.77
N ALA A 734 -33.91 -13.88 -3.69
CA ALA A 734 -34.04 -13.12 -2.44
C ALA A 734 -33.19 -11.84 -2.46
N VAL A 735 -31.99 -11.90 -3.07
CA VAL A 735 -31.10 -10.75 -3.27
C VAL A 735 -31.75 -9.73 -4.20
N ARG A 736 -32.19 -10.12 -5.41
CA ARG A 736 -32.89 -9.21 -6.34
C ARG A 736 -34.18 -8.63 -5.75
N ALA A 737 -34.83 -9.38 -4.84
CA ALA A 737 -36.00 -8.90 -4.12
C ALA A 737 -35.63 -7.87 -3.04
N GLN A 738 -34.50 -7.98 -2.33
CA GLN A 738 -34.10 -6.95 -1.36
C GLN A 738 -33.62 -5.68 -2.07
N GLU A 739 -32.93 -5.81 -3.21
CA GLU A 739 -32.48 -4.66 -4.01
C GLU A 739 -33.65 -3.81 -4.51
N THR A 740 -34.84 -4.41 -4.70
CA THR A 740 -36.03 -3.74 -5.26
C THR A 740 -37.15 -3.43 -4.25
N GLU A 741 -37.01 -3.84 -2.98
CA GLU A 741 -38.03 -3.63 -1.94
C GLU A 741 -37.77 -2.34 -1.14
N VAL A 742 -38.60 -1.33 -1.40
CA VAL A 742 -38.47 0.02 -0.80
C VAL A 742 -39.27 0.24 0.50
N ASP A 743 -39.99 -0.77 1.02
CA ASP A 743 -40.43 -0.75 2.44
C ASP A 743 -39.32 -1.34 3.34
N PRO A 744 -38.72 -0.57 4.27
CA PRO A 744 -37.61 -1.05 5.08
C PRO A 744 -37.92 -2.30 5.92
N ASN A 745 -39.16 -2.51 6.34
CA ASN A 745 -39.54 -3.68 7.14
C ASN A 745 -39.67 -4.94 6.28
N ALA A 746 -40.14 -4.79 5.04
CA ALA A 746 -40.18 -5.87 4.07
C ALA A 746 -38.76 -6.22 3.61
N ARG A 747 -37.91 -5.22 3.36
CA ARG A 747 -36.50 -5.41 3.01
C ARG A 747 -35.70 -6.10 4.13
N ILE A 748 -35.85 -5.68 5.38
CA ILE A 748 -35.28 -6.38 6.56
C ILE A 748 -35.73 -7.85 6.59
N ALA A 749 -37.00 -8.15 6.31
CA ALA A 749 -37.49 -9.53 6.28
C ALA A 749 -36.91 -10.36 5.11
N LEU A 750 -36.48 -9.72 4.02
CA LEU A 750 -35.74 -10.36 2.93
C LEU A 750 -34.28 -10.60 3.32
N PHE A 751 -33.59 -9.66 3.97
CA PHE A 751 -32.27 -9.91 4.57
C PHE A 751 -32.29 -11.06 5.59
N HIS A 752 -33.35 -11.15 6.42
CA HIS A 752 -33.54 -12.30 7.32
C HIS A 752 -33.76 -13.62 6.55
N GLN A 753 -34.26 -13.60 5.31
CA GLN A 753 -34.32 -14.78 4.44
C GLN A 753 -32.94 -15.09 3.81
N ILE A 754 -32.21 -14.08 3.32
CA ILE A 754 -30.87 -14.24 2.71
C ILE A 754 -29.89 -14.79 3.75
N GLY A 755 -29.76 -14.12 4.91
CA GLY A 755 -28.90 -14.56 6.02
C GLY A 755 -29.29 -15.93 6.56
N LYS A 756 -30.59 -16.27 6.54
CA LYS A 756 -31.04 -17.62 6.84
C LYS A 756 -30.51 -18.65 5.84
N ILE A 757 -30.61 -18.38 4.54
CA ILE A 757 -30.13 -19.29 3.49
C ILE A 757 -28.61 -19.46 3.62
N MET A 758 -27.86 -18.36 3.79
CA MET A 758 -26.41 -18.36 3.98
C MET A 758 -25.99 -19.15 5.23
N ASN A 759 -26.70 -19.01 6.35
CA ASN A 759 -26.44 -19.73 7.59
C ASN A 759 -26.83 -21.23 7.48
N GLU A 760 -28.07 -21.58 7.10
CA GLU A 760 -28.50 -22.98 6.98
C GLU A 760 -27.65 -23.77 5.94
N LYS A 761 -27.21 -23.11 4.86
CA LYS A 761 -26.38 -23.71 3.80
C LYS A 761 -24.87 -23.52 4.01
N VAL A 762 -24.42 -22.73 4.99
CA VAL A 762 -22.99 -22.37 5.21
C VAL A 762 -22.33 -21.95 3.87
N TYR A 763 -22.81 -20.85 3.31
CA TYR A 763 -22.18 -20.18 2.15
C TYR A 763 -21.16 -19.12 2.57
N TRP A 764 -21.35 -18.60 3.78
CA TRP A 764 -20.54 -17.61 4.46
C TRP A 764 -20.43 -18.05 5.91
N LEU A 765 -19.28 -17.81 6.55
CA LEU A 765 -19.02 -18.20 7.94
C LEU A 765 -18.12 -17.15 8.61
N GLY A 766 -18.65 -16.43 9.59
CA GLY A 766 -17.91 -15.40 10.32
C GLY A 766 -16.74 -15.96 11.12
N VAL A 767 -15.56 -15.37 10.95
CA VAL A 767 -14.34 -15.64 11.73
C VAL A 767 -14.27 -14.68 12.92
N TRP A 768 -14.43 -13.38 12.67
CA TRP A 768 -14.58 -12.34 13.69
C TRP A 768 -15.37 -11.12 13.18
N HIS A 769 -16.06 -10.42 14.07
CA HIS A 769 -16.77 -9.18 13.77
C HIS A 769 -15.73 -8.06 13.65
N ASP A 770 -15.61 -7.44 12.48
CA ASP A 770 -14.43 -6.68 12.08
C ASP A 770 -14.70 -5.17 12.11
N ASN A 771 -15.34 -4.73 13.21
CA ASN A 771 -15.58 -3.33 13.52
C ASN A 771 -14.29 -2.51 13.50
N ASP A 772 -14.27 -1.39 12.77
CA ASP A 772 -13.09 -0.55 12.66
C ASP A 772 -12.63 -0.03 14.04
N VAL A 773 -11.33 -0.21 14.34
CA VAL A 773 -10.71 0.26 15.58
C VAL A 773 -9.69 1.36 15.28
N TRP A 774 -9.87 2.49 15.95
CA TRP A 774 -9.13 3.73 15.76
C TRP A 774 -8.48 4.19 17.07
N THR A 775 -7.35 4.88 16.98
CA THR A 775 -6.85 5.71 18.10
C THR A 775 -7.15 7.16 17.83
N ILE A 776 -7.40 7.94 18.89
CA ILE A 776 -7.50 9.39 18.81
C ILE A 776 -6.70 9.99 19.97
N ASN A 777 -5.62 10.73 19.66
CA ASN A 777 -4.89 11.48 20.67
C ASN A 777 -5.79 12.58 21.24
N GLN A 778 -5.85 12.68 22.58
CA GLN A 778 -6.66 13.63 23.31
C GLN A 778 -6.27 15.10 23.09
N ARG A 779 -5.22 15.44 22.31
CA ARG A 779 -5.00 16.81 21.82
C ARG A 779 -6.01 17.20 20.75
N VAL A 780 -6.46 16.25 19.93
CA VAL A 780 -7.56 16.43 18.96
C VAL A 780 -8.88 16.61 19.73
N SER A 781 -9.83 17.32 19.13
CA SER A 781 -11.14 17.55 19.70
C SER A 781 -12.21 17.72 18.63
N ASN A 782 -13.43 17.31 18.99
CA ASN A 782 -14.59 17.20 18.09
C ASN A 782 -14.47 16.15 16.98
N ALA A 783 -13.42 15.32 16.94
CA ALA A 783 -13.41 14.12 16.09
C ALA A 783 -14.54 13.18 16.49
N LYS A 784 -15.29 12.68 15.49
CA LYS A 784 -16.44 11.77 15.65
C LYS A 784 -16.41 10.74 14.54
N ILE A 785 -15.74 9.62 14.78
CA ILE A 785 -15.60 8.57 13.78
C ILE A 785 -16.97 7.94 13.47
N SER A 786 -17.25 7.73 12.18
CA SER A 786 -18.32 6.88 11.67
C SER A 786 -17.72 5.55 11.19
N GLY A 787 -18.51 4.48 11.13
CA GLY A 787 -18.09 3.25 10.45
C GLY A 787 -18.55 3.17 8.99
N ALA A 788 -19.26 4.19 8.50
CA ALA A 788 -19.54 4.37 7.08
C ALA A 788 -18.46 5.28 6.47
N ASP A 789 -18.47 6.56 6.84
CA ASP A 789 -17.55 7.57 6.31
C ASP A 789 -16.74 8.19 7.49
N PRO A 790 -15.59 7.59 7.87
CA PRO A 790 -14.93 7.86 9.15
C PRO A 790 -14.62 9.32 9.44
N PHE A 791 -14.32 10.11 8.41
CA PHE A 791 -13.86 11.48 8.53
C PHE A 791 -14.92 12.54 8.13
N TRP A 792 -16.20 12.17 8.04
CA TRP A 792 -17.34 13.05 7.67
C TRP A 792 -17.40 14.41 8.40
N ASN A 793 -16.76 14.55 9.58
CA ASN A 793 -16.70 15.80 10.34
C ASN A 793 -15.30 16.42 10.50
N ALA A 794 -14.35 16.10 9.63
CA ALA A 794 -12.97 16.63 9.67
C ALA A 794 -12.88 18.17 9.73
N PHE A 795 -13.80 18.89 9.05
CA PHE A 795 -13.93 20.35 9.15
C PHE A 795 -14.26 20.85 10.58
N GLU A 796 -14.84 20.02 11.45
CA GLU A 796 -15.08 20.35 12.85
C GLU A 796 -13.89 20.05 13.78
N TRP A 797 -12.86 19.34 13.33
CA TRP A 797 -11.74 18.97 14.20
C TRP A 797 -10.96 20.22 14.65
N ASP A 798 -10.44 20.21 15.88
CA ASP A 798 -9.65 21.30 16.45
C ASP A 798 -8.61 20.75 17.44
N VAL A 799 -7.41 21.34 17.48
CA VAL A 799 -6.29 20.93 18.36
C VAL A 799 -6.04 21.93 19.49
N LYS A 800 -5.67 21.40 20.66
CA LYS A 800 -5.65 22.09 21.97
C LYS A 800 -4.36 22.85 22.30
#